data_AF-A0A9D6Y8N9-F1
#
_entry.id   AF-A0A9D6Y8N9-F1
#
_cell.length_a   1.000
_cell.length_b   1.000
_cell.length_c   1.000
_cell.angle_alpha   90.00
_cell.angle_beta   90.00
_cell.angle_gamma   90.00
#
_symmetry.space_group_name_H-M   'P 1'
#
loop_
_entity.id
_entity.type
_entity.pdbx_description
1 polymer ?
#
loop_
_entity_poly.entity_id
_entity_poly.type
_entity_poly.pdbx_seq_one_letter_code
_entity_poly.pdbx_strand_id
1 'polypeptide(L)'
;MKLAERWFVRGPLAAVALASGAAGQYWLVGAFAPLRAAIAWAVAAMAFVLLCLLDRSGRELPAADEPLAPALEWPLALAVIATGVFFRTFHLEQFPPGLNHDAAWNGLYAAQILQGIPYTPYVASAWGRESLPMYLQAAAMKLVGHEHLATMLPAVAAMVLMLPLFYLWVRAMFAAPAALAATLFLGATGWPLVYGRIGWGAGLQPAFTTMTCLFFWRGLLRARVSDFALSGVGLALTLNTYNASRIFPALFPLFALAYLAQHRNLREQWRRYWIGVTAMFLEFAVVIAPLAWYAATHWIQFMGRANALYAPTERGWANFKAAALLFNFFGNSDDFFVKTPLLEAPAAVCFVFGVLWCLVRLFDTRALFLALGLLIGLVPGLITRPNANHCVGALPFTYIFAGLGLLYFVRQFARLGRAGLVGALALAFLVGAAQVRATYSEYLGANRRDIWGYYPETTVLGRYMRTLAGRYAIWVGGANFPRDTLTYFTYMGEGDPFQRQYTWVDDLTSLLNQPPQPPPGRGLALILSTIDASPGVFAQLLPRYPEHEIVDLRYPVEDGPVFARALLVERAAVPAPMAEPAAAPAGPILWTGGRGFAPGQFNTPKGIARGERGEFYIADTLNHRVQKFDASGAFVAAWGHHGREPGLFNEPHALALDHEGNVHVVDTWNHRIQKLAPDGKVLAVYTPAKGFFGPRGIALTQNRAYVTDGGNNQVVVFDLAGKYIATFGQAGSAAGQLMQPVGIAVDRQGLIWVVDSGNNRLQAFAAEGGSVRTLPVPNWQGDQIKEGYLVMAGDRLILTDPVSERLLQLRGEQLEVLEAGTQLVGPSGIAADKTTLYVTERSRHAVVRVAVSGPPDRK
;
A
#
# COMPACT_ATOMS: atom_id res chain seq x y z
N MET A 1 7.91 57.66 -33.28
CA MET A 1 7.37 56.51 -34.06
C MET A 1 7.79 55.14 -33.51
N LYS A 2 9.06 54.73 -33.49
CA LYS A 2 9.46 53.38 -32.98
C LYS A 2 9.09 53.08 -31.52
N LEU A 3 9.01 54.10 -30.64
CA LEU A 3 8.53 53.93 -29.26
C LEU A 3 6.99 53.78 -29.19
N ALA A 4 6.25 54.41 -30.10
CA ALA A 4 4.79 54.33 -30.19
C ALA A 4 4.35 52.98 -30.78
N GLU A 5 5.00 52.49 -31.84
CA GLU A 5 4.77 51.12 -32.36
C GLU A 5 5.03 50.03 -31.31
N ARG A 6 6.05 50.21 -30.46
CA ARG A 6 6.36 49.28 -29.36
C ARG A 6 5.26 49.25 -28.30
N TRP A 7 4.67 50.39 -27.98
CA TRP A 7 3.58 50.52 -27.01
C TRP A 7 2.24 50.03 -27.54
N PHE A 8 1.87 50.44 -28.76
CA PHE A 8 0.52 50.20 -29.31
C PHE A 8 0.25 48.76 -29.74
N VAL A 9 1.29 47.95 -29.99
CA VAL A 9 1.11 46.57 -30.50
C VAL A 9 1.61 45.52 -29.51
N ARG A 10 2.79 45.69 -28.91
CA ARG A 10 3.41 44.62 -28.09
C ARG A 10 2.79 44.48 -26.71
N GLY A 11 2.53 45.61 -26.02
CA GLY A 11 1.87 45.60 -24.71
C GLY A 11 0.48 44.96 -24.78
N PRO A 12 -0.40 45.38 -25.71
CA PRO A 12 -1.71 44.77 -25.91
C PRO A 12 -1.64 43.28 -26.29
N LEU A 13 -0.75 42.89 -27.21
CA LEU A 13 -0.59 41.46 -27.55
C LEU A 13 -0.12 40.62 -26.36
N ALA A 14 0.80 41.13 -25.53
CA ALA A 14 1.26 40.45 -24.32
C ALA A 14 0.13 40.30 -23.30
N ALA A 15 -0.69 41.34 -23.14
CA ALA A 15 -1.88 41.30 -22.31
C ALA A 15 -2.92 40.29 -22.86
N VAL A 16 -3.17 40.27 -24.17
CA VAL A 16 -4.08 39.31 -24.82
C VAL A 16 -3.60 37.88 -24.63
N ALA A 17 -2.31 37.61 -24.82
CA ALA A 17 -1.73 36.28 -24.63
C ALA A 17 -1.96 35.80 -23.18
N LEU A 18 -1.56 36.61 -22.19
CA LEU A 18 -1.74 36.28 -20.77
C LEU A 18 -3.21 36.13 -20.39
N ALA A 19 -4.07 37.07 -20.77
CA ALA A 19 -5.49 37.04 -20.43
C ALA A 19 -6.20 35.84 -21.06
N SER A 20 -5.89 35.52 -22.31
CA SER A 20 -6.45 34.35 -23.00
C SER A 20 -5.94 33.05 -22.39
N GLY A 21 -4.66 32.96 -22.04
CA GLY A 21 -4.12 31.79 -21.33
C GLY A 21 -4.77 31.58 -19.96
N ALA A 22 -4.95 32.66 -19.19
CA ALA A 22 -5.64 32.62 -17.90
C ALA A 22 -7.12 32.23 -18.05
N ALA A 23 -7.83 32.78 -19.04
CA ALA A 23 -9.21 32.39 -19.36
C ALA A 23 -9.30 30.92 -19.79
N GLY A 24 -8.33 30.46 -20.59
CA GLY A 24 -8.20 29.07 -21.00
C GLY A 24 -8.08 28.14 -19.79
N GLN A 25 -7.19 28.45 -18.86
CA GLN A 25 -7.01 27.68 -17.63
C GLN A 25 -8.25 27.72 -16.73
N TYR A 26 -8.90 28.88 -16.60
CA TYR A 26 -10.15 29.02 -15.85
C TYR A 26 -11.28 28.16 -16.44
N TRP A 27 -11.45 28.16 -17.76
CA TRP A 27 -12.47 27.31 -18.40
C TRP A 27 -12.13 25.83 -18.35
N LEU A 28 -10.85 25.49 -18.34
CA LEU A 28 -10.39 24.11 -18.29
C LEU A 28 -10.63 23.49 -16.92
N VAL A 29 -10.30 24.21 -15.85
CA VAL A 29 -10.30 23.71 -14.47
C VAL A 29 -11.52 24.19 -13.67
N GLY A 30 -11.89 25.46 -13.80
CA GLY A 30 -12.94 26.08 -12.97
C GLY A 30 -14.35 25.89 -13.53
N ALA A 31 -14.54 26.07 -14.84
CA ALA A 31 -15.87 26.04 -15.47
C ALA A 31 -16.19 24.73 -16.21
N PHE A 32 -15.27 23.76 -16.23
CA PHE A 32 -15.41 22.48 -16.94
C PHE A 32 -15.89 22.62 -18.40
N ALA A 33 -15.36 23.62 -19.11
CA ALA A 33 -15.75 23.99 -20.47
C ALA A 33 -14.59 23.75 -21.46
N PRO A 34 -14.29 22.48 -21.83
CA PRO A 34 -13.07 22.11 -22.57
C PRO A 34 -12.98 22.77 -23.95
N LEU A 35 -14.10 22.95 -24.65
CA LEU A 35 -14.13 23.63 -25.95
C LEU A 35 -13.75 25.11 -25.82
N ARG A 36 -14.30 25.81 -24.82
CA ARG A 36 -13.96 27.22 -24.57
C ARG A 36 -12.49 27.36 -24.17
N ALA A 37 -12.02 26.45 -23.32
CA ALA A 37 -10.61 26.39 -22.94
C ALA A 37 -9.69 26.21 -24.15
N ALA A 38 -10.03 25.29 -25.06
CA ALA A 38 -9.25 25.06 -26.29
C ALA A 38 -9.19 26.32 -27.17
N ILE A 39 -10.32 27.03 -27.33
CA ILE A 39 -10.39 28.28 -28.10
C ILE A 39 -9.51 29.36 -27.45
N ALA A 40 -9.63 29.57 -26.14
CA ALA A 40 -8.82 30.54 -25.41
C ALA A 40 -7.31 30.24 -25.51
N TRP A 41 -6.92 28.98 -25.36
CA TRP A 41 -5.52 28.58 -25.52
C TRP A 41 -5.01 28.75 -26.96
N ALA A 42 -5.84 28.54 -27.97
CA ALA A 42 -5.49 28.81 -29.37
C ALA A 42 -5.25 30.31 -29.61
N VAL A 43 -6.11 31.18 -29.06
CA VAL A 43 -5.92 32.64 -29.12
C VAL A 43 -4.64 33.06 -28.39
N ALA A 44 -4.40 32.51 -27.20
CA ALA A 44 -3.20 32.77 -26.41
C ALA A 44 -1.91 32.39 -27.18
N ALA A 45 -1.89 31.20 -27.79
CA ALA A 45 -0.76 30.72 -28.58
C ALA A 45 -0.54 31.59 -29.82
N MET A 46 -1.60 31.96 -30.54
CA MET A 46 -1.52 32.84 -31.71
C MET A 46 -0.95 34.22 -31.33
N ALA A 47 -1.45 34.84 -30.25
CA ALA A 47 -0.93 36.11 -29.75
C ALA A 47 0.55 36.00 -29.33
N PHE A 48 0.93 34.89 -28.68
CA PHE A 48 2.33 34.62 -28.32
C PHE A 48 3.24 34.47 -29.54
N VAL A 49 2.81 33.74 -30.57
CA VAL A 49 3.57 33.58 -31.82
C VAL A 49 3.75 34.95 -32.50
N LEU A 50 2.68 35.75 -32.58
CA LEU A 50 2.75 37.11 -33.13
C LEU A 50 3.74 38.00 -32.35
N LEU A 51 3.73 37.94 -31.01
CA LEU A 51 4.72 38.63 -30.17
C LEU A 51 6.15 38.19 -30.49
N CYS A 52 6.38 36.89 -30.58
CA CYS A 52 7.69 36.35 -30.92
C CYS A 52 8.16 36.82 -32.30
N LEU A 53 7.26 36.90 -33.28
CA LEU A 53 7.54 37.40 -34.62
C LEU A 53 7.93 38.89 -34.60
N LEU A 54 7.23 39.70 -33.79
CA LEU A 54 7.42 41.15 -33.70
C LEU A 54 8.60 41.58 -32.81
N ASP A 55 9.03 40.76 -31.85
CA ASP A 55 10.11 41.09 -30.91
C ASP A 55 11.34 40.17 -31.07
N ARG A 56 12.20 40.47 -32.05
CA ARG A 56 13.44 39.70 -32.29
C ARG A 56 14.43 39.74 -31.12
N SER A 57 14.48 40.83 -30.34
CA SER A 57 15.39 40.98 -29.18
C SER A 57 14.84 40.36 -27.88
N GLY A 58 13.51 40.19 -27.75
CA GLY A 58 12.91 39.45 -26.64
C GLY A 58 12.88 37.94 -26.81
N ARG A 59 13.42 37.50 -27.93
CA ARG A 59 13.39 36.12 -28.38
C ARG A 59 14.50 35.33 -27.66
N GLU A 60 15.58 35.96 -27.19
CA GLU A 60 16.69 35.30 -26.49
C GLU A 60 16.36 34.93 -25.04
N LEU A 61 16.76 33.72 -24.65
CA LEU A 61 16.64 33.24 -23.28
C LEU A 61 17.60 34.01 -22.36
N PRO A 62 17.24 34.23 -21.07
CA PRO A 62 18.06 34.95 -20.10
C PRO A 62 19.48 34.43 -20.06
N ALA A 63 20.47 35.30 -20.24
CA ALA A 63 21.87 34.90 -20.17
C ALA A 63 22.26 34.60 -18.72
N ALA A 64 23.14 33.62 -18.49
CA ALA A 64 23.51 33.22 -17.12
C ALA A 64 24.27 34.31 -16.35
N ASP A 65 24.91 35.22 -17.04
CA ASP A 65 25.69 36.34 -16.51
C ASP A 65 24.87 37.62 -16.30
N GLU A 66 23.57 37.61 -16.63
CA GLU A 66 22.74 38.80 -16.52
C GLU A 66 22.61 39.26 -15.05
N PRO A 67 22.92 40.53 -14.75
CA PRO A 67 23.18 40.97 -13.40
C PRO A 67 21.90 41.16 -12.60
N LEU A 68 21.88 40.58 -11.40
CA LEU A 68 21.18 41.15 -10.26
C LEU A 68 22.26 41.74 -9.35
N ALA A 69 21.99 42.84 -8.65
CA ALA A 69 22.97 43.37 -7.71
C ALA A 69 23.33 42.25 -6.70
N PRO A 70 24.61 41.90 -6.51
CA PRO A 70 25.00 40.80 -5.62
C PRO A 70 24.48 40.97 -4.19
N ALA A 71 24.35 42.24 -3.76
CA ALA A 71 23.76 42.61 -2.47
C ALA A 71 22.25 42.28 -2.36
N LEU A 72 21.54 42.07 -3.47
CA LEU A 72 20.11 41.73 -3.51
C LEU A 72 19.86 40.26 -3.87
N GLU A 73 20.74 39.62 -4.64
CA GLU A 73 20.56 38.24 -5.12
C GLU A 73 20.37 37.25 -3.99
N TRP A 74 21.34 37.16 -3.08
CA TRP A 74 21.29 36.19 -2.00
C TRP A 74 20.18 36.46 -0.98
N PRO A 75 19.93 37.72 -0.54
CA PRO A 75 18.78 38.00 0.31
C PRO A 75 17.45 37.59 -0.32
N LEU A 76 17.25 37.84 -1.62
CA LEU A 76 16.04 37.42 -2.33
C LEU A 76 15.96 35.89 -2.49
N ALA A 77 17.08 35.24 -2.81
CA ALA A 77 17.14 33.79 -2.92
C ALA A 77 16.81 33.12 -1.58
N LEU A 78 17.39 33.62 -0.49
CA LEU A 78 17.11 33.15 0.87
C LEU A 78 15.65 33.40 1.25
N ALA A 79 15.07 34.56 0.92
CA ALA A 79 13.66 34.84 1.17
C ALA A 79 12.73 33.87 0.42
N VAL A 80 13.01 33.60 -0.87
CA VAL A 80 12.23 32.64 -1.68
C VAL A 80 12.38 31.22 -1.16
N ILE A 81 13.60 30.81 -0.79
CA ILE A 81 13.85 29.48 -0.19
C ILE A 81 13.15 29.38 1.16
N ALA A 82 13.24 30.39 2.02
CA ALA A 82 12.56 30.44 3.31
C ALA A 82 11.04 30.37 3.15
N THR A 83 10.49 31.04 2.14
CA THR A 83 9.08 30.89 1.76
C THR A 83 8.77 29.44 1.43
N GLY A 84 9.59 28.78 0.60
CA GLY A 84 9.39 27.38 0.26
C GLY A 84 9.56 26.40 1.41
N VAL A 85 10.48 26.68 2.35
CA VAL A 85 10.63 25.93 3.60
C VAL A 85 9.40 26.11 4.46
N PHE A 86 8.94 27.35 4.65
CA PHE A 86 7.70 27.66 5.36
C PHE A 86 6.55 26.84 4.80
N PHE A 87 6.30 26.87 3.47
CA PHE A 87 5.22 26.07 2.89
C PHE A 87 5.36 24.57 3.18
N ARG A 88 6.59 24.01 3.17
CA ARG A 88 6.88 22.58 3.44
C ARG A 88 6.85 22.18 4.92
N THR A 89 6.89 23.13 5.85
CA THR A 89 6.93 22.85 7.30
C THR A 89 5.75 23.45 8.06
N PHE A 90 5.02 24.37 7.44
CA PHE A 90 3.89 25.05 8.06
C PHE A 90 2.75 24.08 8.27
N HIS A 91 2.29 23.97 9.51
CA HIS A 91 1.27 23.02 9.90
C HIS A 91 1.59 21.57 9.52
N LEU A 92 2.88 21.19 9.45
CA LEU A 92 3.33 19.81 9.17
C LEU A 92 2.69 18.80 10.15
N GLU A 93 2.45 19.24 11.38
CA GLU A 93 1.76 18.50 12.43
C GLU A 93 0.24 18.36 12.22
N GLN A 94 -0.37 19.27 11.45
CA GLN A 94 -1.80 19.27 11.12
C GLN A 94 -2.09 18.70 9.75
N PHE A 95 -1.06 18.49 8.90
CA PHE A 95 -1.24 17.72 7.68
C PHE A 95 -1.83 16.38 8.06
N PRO A 96 -2.98 16.01 7.48
CA PRO A 96 -3.68 14.81 7.88
C PRO A 96 -2.70 13.63 7.78
N PRO A 97 -2.44 12.84 8.85
CA PRO A 97 -1.73 11.56 8.74
C PRO A 97 -2.55 10.54 7.93
N GLY A 98 -2.56 10.81 6.65
CA GLY A 98 -3.24 10.15 5.55
C GLY A 98 -2.48 10.48 4.27
N LEU A 99 -1.15 10.61 4.37
CA LEU A 99 -0.34 9.93 3.36
C LEU A 99 -0.89 8.50 3.37
N ASN A 100 -1.53 8.14 2.26
CA ASN A 100 -2.00 6.83 1.83
C ASN A 100 -1.56 5.64 2.69
N HIS A 101 -2.36 4.56 2.74
CA HIS A 101 -1.94 3.21 3.16
C HIS A 101 -0.43 2.94 2.94
N ASP A 102 0.09 3.30 1.77
CA ASP A 102 1.50 3.47 1.38
C ASP A 102 2.51 3.94 2.45
N ALA A 103 2.27 5.04 3.16
CA ALA A 103 3.20 5.57 4.16
C ALA A 103 3.19 4.76 5.44
N ALA A 104 2.02 4.25 5.85
CA ALA A 104 1.93 3.28 6.92
C ALA A 104 2.68 2.00 6.55
N TRP A 105 2.49 1.47 5.33
CA TRP A 105 3.28 0.34 4.81
C TRP A 105 4.77 0.61 4.89
N ASN A 106 5.24 1.78 4.44
CA ASN A 106 6.66 2.10 4.49
C ASN A 106 7.18 2.24 5.91
N GLY A 107 6.37 2.78 6.83
CA GLY A 107 6.69 2.83 8.25
C GLY A 107 6.78 1.44 8.89
N LEU A 108 5.85 0.54 8.54
CA LEU A 108 5.86 -0.85 8.98
C LEU A 108 7.08 -1.61 8.45
N TYR A 109 7.45 -1.42 7.18
CA TYR A 109 8.68 -1.97 6.61
C TYR A 109 9.94 -1.37 7.22
N ALA A 110 9.95 -0.07 7.51
CA ALA A 110 11.04 0.59 8.21
C ALA A 110 11.23 0.04 9.63
N ALA A 111 10.13 -0.24 10.35
CA ALA A 111 10.19 -0.93 11.64
C ALA A 111 10.77 -2.35 11.51
N GLN A 112 10.38 -3.08 10.47
CA GLN A 112 10.94 -4.38 10.12
C GLN A 112 12.46 -4.34 9.84
N ILE A 113 12.94 -3.30 9.16
CA ILE A 113 14.38 -3.06 8.94
C ILE A 113 15.11 -2.90 10.28
N LEU A 114 14.53 -2.17 11.24
CA LEU A 114 15.10 -2.01 12.58
C LEU A 114 15.17 -3.34 13.37
N GLN A 115 14.36 -4.33 13.00
CA GLN A 115 14.37 -5.68 13.58
C GLN A 115 15.36 -6.64 12.91
N GLY A 116 16.21 -6.14 12.01
CA GLY A 116 17.29 -6.95 11.41
C GLY A 116 17.02 -7.42 9.99
N ILE A 117 16.02 -6.87 9.29
CA ILE A 117 15.85 -7.13 7.86
C ILE A 117 16.95 -6.41 7.06
N PRO A 118 17.80 -7.15 6.32
CA PRO A 118 18.96 -6.59 5.63
C PRO A 118 18.59 -5.71 4.45
N TYR A 119 19.44 -4.74 4.14
CA TYR A 119 19.32 -3.90 2.94
C TYR A 119 19.20 -4.73 1.67
N THR A 120 18.06 -4.62 1.02
CA THR A 120 17.79 -5.16 -0.30
C THR A 120 17.24 -4.03 -1.17
N PRO A 121 17.66 -3.82 -2.43
CA PRO A 121 17.13 -2.73 -3.27
C PRO A 121 15.60 -2.82 -3.53
N TYR A 122 15.03 -4.02 -3.40
CA TYR A 122 13.62 -4.29 -3.54
C TYR A 122 13.11 -5.30 -2.51
N VAL A 123 11.87 -5.10 -2.07
CA VAL A 123 11.18 -6.00 -1.12
C VAL A 123 10.11 -6.82 -1.85
N ALA A 124 10.25 -8.15 -1.85
CA ALA A 124 9.36 -9.07 -2.58
C ALA A 124 7.93 -9.11 -2.00
N SER A 125 7.79 -9.08 -0.67
CA SER A 125 6.51 -9.04 0.04
C SER A 125 5.70 -7.76 -0.23
N ALA A 126 6.36 -6.73 -0.77
CA ALA A 126 5.76 -5.44 -1.10
C ALA A 126 5.47 -5.29 -2.61
N TRP A 127 5.36 -6.38 -3.38
CA TRP A 127 5.22 -6.37 -4.85
C TRP A 127 6.44 -5.82 -5.61
N GLY A 128 7.65 -5.92 -5.04
CA GLY A 128 8.85 -5.36 -5.66
C GLY A 128 8.91 -3.83 -5.56
N ARG A 129 8.73 -3.30 -4.34
CA ARG A 129 8.89 -1.85 -4.03
C ARG A 129 10.33 -1.49 -3.73
N GLU A 130 10.70 -0.24 -4.05
CA GLU A 130 12.01 0.35 -3.79
C GLU A 130 12.27 0.49 -2.28
N SER A 131 13.47 0.13 -1.82
CA SER A 131 13.77 0.07 -0.39
C SER A 131 14.48 1.29 0.18
N LEU A 132 15.24 2.05 -0.61
CA LEU A 132 16.02 3.20 -0.13
C LEU A 132 15.19 4.18 0.75
N PRO A 133 13.95 4.55 0.38
CA PRO A 133 13.10 5.37 1.25
C PRO A 133 12.81 4.72 2.62
N MET A 134 12.58 3.40 2.65
CA MET A 134 12.31 2.65 3.89
C MET A 134 13.54 2.64 4.80
N TYR A 135 14.75 2.56 4.25
CA TYR A 135 16.00 2.64 5.03
C TYR A 135 16.23 4.03 5.61
N LEU A 136 15.95 5.09 4.84
CA LEU A 136 16.04 6.45 5.36
C LEU A 136 14.99 6.71 6.44
N GLN A 137 13.79 6.14 6.29
CA GLN A 137 12.75 6.18 7.32
C GLN A 137 13.14 5.38 8.56
N ALA A 138 13.73 4.19 8.41
CA ALA A 138 14.23 3.40 9.53
C ALA A 138 15.29 4.17 10.32
N ALA A 139 16.22 4.83 9.61
CA ALA A 139 17.19 5.72 10.24
C ALA A 139 16.51 6.90 10.98
N ALA A 140 15.50 7.52 10.38
CA ALA A 140 14.71 8.57 11.03
C ALA A 140 13.99 8.05 12.28
N MET A 141 13.35 6.87 12.22
CA MET A 141 12.70 6.24 13.36
C MET A 141 13.66 5.93 14.49
N LYS A 142 14.88 5.49 14.16
CA LYS A 142 15.93 5.28 15.16
C LYS A 142 16.35 6.57 15.87
N LEU A 143 16.28 7.70 15.17
CA LEU A 143 16.68 9.01 15.68
C LEU A 143 15.61 9.71 16.52
N VAL A 144 14.33 9.65 16.09
CA VAL A 144 13.24 10.43 16.71
C VAL A 144 12.07 9.58 17.22
N GLY A 145 12.20 8.25 17.23
CA GLY A 145 11.17 7.29 17.69
C GLY A 145 10.17 6.88 16.61
N HIS A 146 9.26 5.95 16.96
CA HIS A 146 8.16 5.47 16.10
C HIS A 146 7.02 6.49 16.01
N GLU A 147 7.37 7.72 15.65
CA GLU A 147 6.45 8.84 15.52
C GLU A 147 6.06 9.06 14.05
N HIS A 148 4.92 9.74 13.86
CA HIS A 148 4.48 10.19 12.55
C HIS A 148 5.57 10.98 11.81
N LEU A 149 6.23 11.90 12.53
CA LEU A 149 7.28 12.76 11.98
C LEU A 149 8.43 11.94 11.37
N ALA A 150 8.78 10.79 11.94
CA ALA A 150 9.84 9.93 11.44
C ALA A 150 9.57 9.40 10.04
N THR A 151 8.29 9.10 9.72
CA THR A 151 7.89 8.60 8.39
C THR A 151 7.98 9.67 7.31
N MET A 152 7.79 10.94 7.67
CA MET A 152 7.80 12.09 6.75
C MET A 152 9.19 12.72 6.63
N LEU A 153 10.02 12.62 7.66
CA LEU A 153 11.28 13.36 7.79
C LEU A 153 12.20 13.22 6.57
N PRO A 154 12.47 12.02 6.00
CA PRO A 154 13.34 11.91 4.83
C PRO A 154 12.80 12.62 3.59
N ALA A 155 11.48 12.56 3.36
CA ALA A 155 10.84 13.21 2.23
C ALA A 155 10.85 14.74 2.40
N VAL A 156 10.50 15.24 3.60
CA VAL A 156 10.53 16.67 3.92
C VAL A 156 11.96 17.21 3.81
N ALA A 157 12.96 16.49 4.34
CA ALA A 157 14.36 16.88 4.24
C ALA A 157 14.83 16.97 2.78
N ALA A 158 14.51 15.96 1.96
CA ALA A 158 14.85 15.99 0.54
C ALA A 158 14.17 17.17 -0.20
N MET A 159 12.92 17.48 0.14
CA MET A 159 12.17 18.58 -0.46
C MET A 159 12.69 19.96 -0.04
N VAL A 160 13.15 20.12 1.20
CA VAL A 160 13.80 21.34 1.68
C VAL A 160 15.17 21.51 1.01
N LEU A 161 15.98 20.44 0.97
CA LEU A 161 17.31 20.45 0.36
C LEU A 161 17.25 20.62 -1.16
N MET A 162 16.15 20.23 -1.81
CA MET A 162 15.94 20.44 -3.24
C MET A 162 15.89 21.92 -3.61
N LEU A 163 15.32 22.81 -2.78
CA LEU A 163 15.15 24.24 -3.10
C LEU A 163 16.47 24.97 -3.43
N PRO A 164 17.52 24.91 -2.59
CA PRO A 164 18.80 25.54 -2.92
C PRO A 164 19.46 24.88 -4.13
N LEU A 165 19.38 23.55 -4.28
CA LEU A 165 19.94 22.86 -5.46
C LEU A 165 19.21 23.28 -6.74
N PHE A 166 17.90 23.44 -6.68
CA PHE A 166 17.07 23.87 -7.78
C PHE A 166 17.39 25.30 -8.18
N TYR A 167 17.47 26.22 -7.21
CA TYR A 167 17.91 27.59 -7.45
C TYR A 167 19.26 27.63 -8.17
N LEU A 168 20.26 26.90 -7.65
CA LEU A 168 21.60 26.83 -8.23
C LEU A 168 21.60 26.24 -9.64
N TRP A 169 20.72 25.30 -9.94
CA TRP A 169 20.61 24.70 -11.27
C TRP A 169 20.10 25.72 -12.27
N VAL A 170 18.98 26.36 -11.95
CA VAL A 170 18.40 27.39 -12.83
C VAL A 170 19.38 28.55 -12.99
N ARG A 171 20.06 28.95 -11.90
CA ARG A 171 21.08 30.01 -11.91
C ARG A 171 22.31 29.67 -12.75
N ALA A 172 22.66 28.39 -12.89
CA ALA A 172 23.75 27.94 -13.75
C ALA A 172 23.35 27.94 -15.24
N MET A 173 22.07 27.75 -15.56
CA MET A 173 21.56 27.79 -16.93
C MET A 173 21.16 29.20 -17.38
N PHE A 174 20.61 30.00 -16.46
CA PHE A 174 19.92 31.26 -16.72
C PHE A 174 20.24 32.31 -15.65
N ALA A 175 19.77 33.53 -15.90
CA ALA A 175 19.95 34.68 -15.01
C ALA A 175 19.35 34.48 -13.61
N ALA A 176 19.84 35.24 -12.62
CA ALA A 176 19.30 35.24 -11.26
C ALA A 176 17.77 35.49 -11.18
N PRO A 177 17.17 36.42 -11.98
CA PRO A 177 15.71 36.57 -12.02
C PRO A 177 14.94 35.31 -12.45
N ALA A 178 15.50 34.52 -13.37
CA ALA A 178 14.88 33.26 -13.80
C ALA A 178 14.92 32.22 -12.68
N ALA A 179 16.05 32.15 -11.97
CA ALA A 179 16.22 31.28 -10.82
C ALA A 179 15.27 31.65 -9.67
N LEU A 180 15.13 32.95 -9.36
CA LEU A 180 14.18 33.43 -8.36
C LEU A 180 12.73 33.11 -8.73
N ALA A 181 12.32 33.36 -9.98
CA ALA A 181 10.96 33.08 -10.44
C ALA A 181 10.64 31.58 -10.41
N ALA A 182 11.52 30.73 -10.94
CA ALA A 182 11.32 29.28 -10.93
C ALA A 182 11.29 28.73 -9.50
N THR A 183 12.21 29.19 -8.64
CA THR A 183 12.28 28.76 -7.24
C THR A 183 11.08 29.29 -6.44
N LEU A 184 10.49 30.44 -6.80
CA LEU A 184 9.26 30.91 -6.18
C LEU A 184 8.08 30.00 -6.53
N PHE A 185 7.90 29.62 -7.80
CA PHE A 185 6.84 28.68 -8.17
C PHE A 185 7.01 27.32 -7.49
N LEU A 186 8.22 26.75 -7.49
CA LEU A 186 8.52 25.50 -6.80
C LEU A 186 8.49 25.63 -5.27
N GLY A 187 8.86 26.79 -4.74
CA GLY A 187 8.91 27.07 -3.31
C GLY A 187 7.51 27.18 -2.76
N ALA A 188 6.68 28.02 -3.38
CA ALA A 188 5.31 28.27 -3.01
C ALA A 188 4.33 27.25 -3.62
N THR A 189 4.74 26.01 -3.89
CA THR A 189 3.81 24.94 -4.32
C THR A 189 3.49 24.00 -3.16
N GLY A 190 2.25 23.52 -3.11
CA GLY A 190 1.76 22.63 -2.04
C GLY A 190 1.82 21.14 -2.37
N TRP A 191 2.10 20.75 -3.61
CA TRP A 191 2.14 19.32 -3.98
C TRP A 191 3.15 18.46 -3.18
N PRO A 192 4.31 18.97 -2.69
CA PRO A 192 5.23 18.17 -1.88
C PRO A 192 4.63 17.62 -0.58
N LEU A 193 3.53 18.21 -0.11
CA LEU A 193 2.85 17.86 1.15
C LEU A 193 1.59 17.03 0.92
N VAL A 194 0.96 17.23 -0.23
CA VAL A 194 -0.39 16.74 -0.53
C VAL A 194 -0.38 15.42 -1.28
N TYR A 195 0.64 15.19 -2.12
CA TYR A 195 0.75 13.94 -2.86
C TYR A 195 1.24 12.81 -1.95
N GLY A 196 0.30 12.30 -1.14
CA GLY A 196 0.33 11.09 -0.31
C GLY A 196 1.05 9.87 -0.88
N ARG A 197 1.17 9.81 -2.21
CA ARG A 197 1.89 8.78 -2.95
C ARG A 197 3.39 9.01 -3.08
N ILE A 198 3.88 10.18 -2.71
CA ILE A 198 5.31 10.58 -2.73
C ILE A 198 6.04 10.12 -1.46
N GLY A 199 5.28 9.80 -0.40
CA GLY A 199 5.73 8.87 0.64
C GLY A 199 6.09 7.49 0.09
N TRP A 200 5.62 7.13 -1.11
CA TRP A 200 5.97 5.94 -1.88
C TRP A 200 7.05 6.24 -2.92
N GLY A 201 8.31 6.27 -2.48
CA GLY A 201 9.47 6.19 -3.38
C GLY A 201 9.69 7.30 -4.42
N ALA A 202 8.82 8.31 -4.51
CA ALA A 202 8.93 9.40 -5.49
C ALA A 202 9.35 10.74 -4.87
N GLY A 203 9.33 10.91 -3.54
CA GLY A 203 9.77 12.17 -2.90
C GLY A 203 11.23 12.48 -3.10
N LEU A 204 12.05 11.45 -3.19
CA LEU A 204 13.47 11.68 -3.42
C LEU A 204 13.78 11.94 -4.90
N GLN A 205 12.88 11.52 -5.81
CA GLN A 205 13.13 11.57 -7.25
C GLN A 205 13.34 13.02 -7.75
N PRO A 206 12.45 14.01 -7.51
CA PRO A 206 12.69 15.40 -7.95
C PRO A 206 13.96 16.00 -7.38
N ALA A 207 14.32 15.67 -6.14
CA ALA A 207 15.56 16.12 -5.51
C ALA A 207 16.79 15.52 -6.20
N PHE A 208 16.79 14.21 -6.47
CA PHE A 208 17.87 13.53 -7.17
C PHE A 208 17.96 13.94 -8.64
N THR A 209 16.84 14.12 -9.34
CA THR A 209 16.79 14.70 -10.70
C THR A 209 17.43 16.09 -10.71
N THR A 210 17.05 16.96 -9.76
CA THR A 210 17.61 18.31 -9.63
C THR A 210 19.11 18.27 -9.40
N MET A 211 19.57 17.40 -8.48
CA MET A 211 20.99 17.19 -8.21
C MET A 211 21.73 16.72 -9.46
N THR A 212 21.18 15.73 -10.15
CA THR A 212 21.76 15.15 -11.38
C THR A 212 21.94 16.22 -12.44
N CYS A 213 20.89 16.99 -12.73
CA CYS A 213 20.90 18.00 -13.78
C CYS A 213 21.76 19.21 -13.42
N LEU A 214 21.75 19.66 -12.16
CA LEU A 214 22.64 20.72 -11.66
C LEU A 214 24.10 20.39 -11.96
N PHE A 215 24.53 19.22 -11.49
CA PHE A 215 25.92 18.82 -11.55
C PHE A 215 26.34 18.43 -12.97
N PHE A 216 25.46 17.82 -13.75
CA PHE A 216 25.70 17.60 -15.19
C PHE A 216 25.96 18.93 -15.91
N TRP A 217 25.09 19.91 -15.70
CA TRP A 217 25.20 21.21 -16.35
C TRP A 217 26.45 21.97 -15.92
N ARG A 218 26.78 21.95 -14.62
CA ARG A 218 28.06 22.49 -14.11
C ARG A 218 29.27 21.80 -14.72
N GLY A 219 29.21 20.48 -14.91
CA GLY A 219 30.21 19.70 -15.61
C GLY A 219 30.42 20.19 -17.05
N LEU A 220 29.35 20.46 -17.79
CA LEU A 220 29.43 21.04 -19.13
C LEU A 220 30.07 22.44 -19.13
N LEU A 221 29.68 23.29 -18.18
CA LEU A 221 30.22 24.66 -18.11
C LEU A 221 31.70 24.70 -17.70
N ARG A 222 32.08 23.90 -16.69
CA ARG A 222 33.38 23.99 -16.02
C ARG A 222 34.37 22.90 -16.40
N ALA A 223 33.93 21.87 -17.14
CA ALA A 223 34.71 20.67 -17.47
C ALA A 223 35.35 20.00 -16.24
N ARG A 224 34.69 20.10 -15.07
CA ARG A 224 35.18 19.51 -13.82
C ARG A 224 34.70 18.08 -13.69
N VAL A 225 35.65 17.16 -13.49
CA VAL A 225 35.36 15.73 -13.29
C VAL A 225 34.45 15.50 -12.08
N SER A 226 34.65 16.23 -10.99
CA SER A 226 33.82 16.10 -9.78
C SER A 226 32.36 16.49 -9.99
N ASP A 227 32.06 17.48 -10.83
CA ASP A 227 30.68 17.83 -11.16
C ASP A 227 30.03 16.68 -11.97
N PHE A 228 30.74 16.04 -12.90
CA PHE A 228 30.22 14.86 -13.60
C PHE A 228 30.06 13.63 -12.68
N ALA A 229 31.00 13.39 -11.77
CA ALA A 229 30.91 12.33 -10.77
C ALA A 229 29.66 12.47 -9.89
N LEU A 230 29.41 13.67 -9.36
CA LEU A 230 28.21 13.97 -8.56
C LEU A 230 26.92 13.83 -9.37
N SER A 231 26.96 14.12 -10.68
CA SER A 231 25.86 13.84 -11.58
C SER A 231 25.59 12.33 -11.69
N GLY A 232 26.63 11.51 -11.79
CA GLY A 232 26.54 10.04 -11.80
C GLY A 232 25.89 9.48 -10.54
N VAL A 233 26.29 9.98 -9.37
CA VAL A 233 25.68 9.64 -8.08
C VAL A 233 24.20 10.02 -8.04
N GLY A 234 23.85 11.24 -8.44
CA GLY A 234 22.45 11.68 -8.51
C GLY A 234 21.60 10.85 -9.45
N LEU A 235 22.17 10.46 -10.60
CA LEU A 235 21.48 9.63 -11.58
C LEU A 235 21.21 8.22 -11.04
N ALA A 236 22.18 7.64 -10.34
CA ALA A 236 22.03 6.34 -9.71
C ALA A 236 21.01 6.36 -8.56
N LEU A 237 21.00 7.42 -7.75
CA LEU A 237 19.98 7.61 -6.71
C LEU A 237 18.59 7.78 -7.33
N THR A 238 18.47 8.50 -8.45
CA THR A 238 17.23 8.59 -9.23
C THR A 238 16.74 7.20 -9.64
N LEU A 239 17.60 6.26 -10.05
CA LEU A 239 17.16 4.89 -10.38
C LEU A 239 16.72 4.03 -9.19
N ASN A 240 17.16 4.35 -7.98
CA ASN A 240 16.71 3.72 -6.74
C ASN A 240 15.38 4.31 -6.22
N THR A 241 14.75 5.19 -7.00
CA THR A 241 13.42 5.74 -6.75
C THR A 241 12.40 5.16 -7.75
N TYR A 242 11.12 5.52 -7.56
CA TYR A 242 9.95 5.10 -8.32
C TYR A 242 10.24 4.62 -9.77
N ASN A 243 9.72 3.45 -10.17
CA ASN A 243 9.91 2.81 -11.50
C ASN A 243 9.91 3.74 -12.74
N ALA A 244 9.20 4.87 -12.70
CA ALA A 244 9.22 5.90 -13.73
C ALA A 244 10.61 6.50 -14.01
N SER A 245 11.47 6.58 -13.00
CA SER A 245 12.85 7.06 -13.11
C SER A 245 13.73 6.24 -14.04
N ARG A 246 13.35 4.99 -14.37
CA ARG A 246 14.18 4.04 -15.13
C ARG A 246 14.56 4.53 -16.53
N ILE A 247 13.75 5.40 -17.13
CA ILE A 247 14.05 6.00 -18.43
C ILE A 247 14.86 7.30 -18.34
N PHE A 248 14.96 7.91 -17.15
CA PHE A 248 15.67 9.18 -16.97
C PHE A 248 17.15 9.16 -17.43
N PRO A 249 17.92 8.06 -17.26
CA PRO A 249 19.27 7.96 -17.83
C PRO A 249 19.34 8.18 -19.34
N ALA A 250 18.25 7.97 -20.09
CA ALA A 250 18.21 8.22 -21.53
C ALA A 250 18.37 9.71 -21.89
N LEU A 251 18.16 10.64 -20.94
CA LEU A 251 18.34 12.07 -21.15
C LEU A 251 19.74 12.42 -21.63
N PHE A 252 20.77 11.85 -21.00
CA PHE A 252 22.16 12.21 -21.25
C PHE A 252 22.68 11.75 -22.62
N PRO A 253 22.49 10.49 -23.07
CA PRO A 253 22.91 10.11 -24.42
C PRO A 253 22.10 10.82 -25.50
N LEU A 254 20.78 11.01 -25.33
CA LEU A 254 19.95 11.74 -26.30
C LEU A 254 20.36 13.23 -26.39
N PHE A 255 20.61 13.86 -25.25
CA PHE A 255 21.12 15.22 -25.20
C PHE A 255 22.52 15.32 -25.79
N ALA A 256 23.42 14.37 -25.49
CA ALA A 256 24.77 14.36 -26.05
C ALA A 256 24.74 14.27 -27.58
N LEU A 257 23.91 13.40 -28.16
CA LEU A 257 23.73 13.31 -29.61
C LEU A 257 23.21 14.62 -30.20
N ALA A 258 22.19 15.21 -29.58
CA ALA A 258 21.62 16.48 -30.04
C ALA A 258 22.60 17.66 -29.88
N TYR A 259 23.37 17.69 -28.79
CA TYR A 259 24.42 18.66 -28.52
C TYR A 259 25.54 18.56 -29.57
N LEU A 260 26.01 17.35 -29.87
CA LEU A 260 27.02 17.11 -30.89
C LEU A 260 26.52 17.46 -32.30
N ALA A 261 25.23 17.25 -32.60
CA ALA A 261 24.65 17.69 -33.86
C ALA A 261 24.63 19.22 -34.01
N GLN A 262 24.49 19.96 -32.90
CA GLN A 262 24.54 21.43 -32.89
C GLN A 262 25.97 21.99 -32.91
N HIS A 263 26.96 21.22 -32.46
CA HIS A 263 28.37 21.65 -32.37
C HIS A 263 29.29 20.85 -33.31
N ARG A 264 29.89 21.53 -34.30
CA ARG A 264 30.65 20.89 -35.38
C ARG A 264 31.99 20.23 -34.97
N ASN A 265 32.54 20.51 -33.78
CA ASN A 265 33.89 20.07 -33.40
C ASN A 265 33.88 18.89 -32.40
N LEU A 266 33.50 17.70 -32.89
CA LEU A 266 33.46 16.45 -32.10
C LEU A 266 34.77 16.16 -31.36
N ARG A 267 35.93 16.40 -32.00
CA ARG A 267 37.25 16.10 -31.43
C ARG A 267 37.55 16.94 -30.19
N GLU A 268 37.20 18.23 -30.24
CA GLU A 268 37.37 19.14 -29.11
C GLU A 268 36.42 18.81 -27.97
N GLN A 269 35.15 18.51 -28.28
CA GLN A 269 34.15 18.13 -27.28
C GLN A 269 34.55 16.82 -26.58
N TRP A 270 35.01 15.83 -27.35
CA TRP A 270 35.53 14.59 -26.81
C TRP A 270 36.69 14.88 -25.86
N ARG A 271 37.74 15.58 -26.31
CA ARG A 271 38.90 15.94 -25.48
C ARG A 271 38.51 16.66 -24.19
N ARG A 272 37.50 17.53 -24.25
CA ARG A 272 37.05 18.35 -23.12
C ARG A 272 36.27 17.56 -22.07
N TYR A 273 35.43 16.61 -22.47
CA TYR A 273 34.45 16.00 -21.58
C TYR A 273 34.63 14.51 -21.32
N TRP A 274 35.43 13.77 -22.10
CA TRP A 274 35.49 12.30 -22.01
C TRP A 274 35.84 11.77 -20.61
N ILE A 275 36.78 12.40 -19.90
CA ILE A 275 37.15 12.01 -18.53
C ILE A 275 35.97 12.20 -17.58
N GLY A 276 35.31 13.36 -17.68
CA GLY A 276 34.14 13.67 -16.87
C GLY A 276 32.98 12.71 -17.14
N VAL A 277 32.63 12.51 -18.40
CA VAL A 277 31.57 11.57 -18.80
C VAL A 277 31.90 10.14 -18.35
N THR A 278 33.16 9.72 -18.47
CA THR A 278 33.60 8.40 -17.97
C THR A 278 33.44 8.32 -16.46
N ALA A 279 33.84 9.35 -15.70
CA ALA A 279 33.65 9.40 -14.26
C ALA A 279 32.16 9.36 -13.88
N MET A 280 31.28 10.08 -14.60
CA MET A 280 29.83 10.02 -14.40
C MET A 280 29.30 8.59 -14.51
N PHE A 281 29.68 7.86 -15.58
CA PHE A 281 29.23 6.48 -15.78
C PHE A 281 29.85 5.49 -14.80
N LEU A 282 31.11 5.69 -14.40
CA LEU A 282 31.76 4.88 -13.37
C LEU A 282 31.07 5.04 -12.02
N GLU A 283 30.87 6.27 -11.56
CA GLU A 283 30.15 6.55 -10.30
C GLU A 283 28.72 6.03 -10.35
N PHE A 284 28.03 6.23 -11.47
CA PHE A 284 26.72 5.65 -11.69
C PHE A 284 26.76 4.12 -11.52
N ALA A 285 27.67 3.43 -12.21
CA ALA A 285 27.81 1.97 -12.16
C ALA A 285 28.13 1.47 -10.74
N VAL A 286 29.01 2.17 -10.01
CA VAL A 286 29.36 1.85 -8.61
C VAL A 286 28.13 1.95 -7.72
N VAL A 287 27.39 3.06 -7.79
CA VAL A 287 26.21 3.28 -6.94
C VAL A 287 25.06 2.34 -7.29
N ILE A 288 24.87 2.00 -8.58
CA ILE A 288 23.84 1.04 -8.98
C ILE A 288 24.27 -0.43 -8.86
N ALA A 289 25.52 -0.74 -8.52
CA ALA A 289 26.01 -2.12 -8.51
C ALA A 289 25.12 -3.09 -7.69
N PRO A 290 24.64 -2.73 -6.47
CA PRO A 290 23.71 -3.58 -5.73
C PRO A 290 22.37 -3.78 -6.45
N LEU A 291 21.85 -2.72 -7.06
CA LEU A 291 20.60 -2.73 -7.83
C LEU A 291 20.74 -3.59 -9.09
N ALA A 292 21.87 -3.47 -9.80
CA ALA A 292 22.19 -4.23 -11.00
C ALA A 292 22.38 -5.72 -10.68
N TRP A 293 23.09 -6.04 -9.60
CA TRP A 293 23.22 -7.41 -9.10
C TRP A 293 21.85 -8.01 -8.75
N TYR A 294 21.01 -7.26 -8.03
CA TYR A 294 19.66 -7.69 -7.70
C TYR A 294 18.82 -7.91 -8.96
N ALA A 295 18.86 -7.00 -9.93
CA ALA A 295 18.16 -7.17 -11.20
C ALA A 295 18.62 -8.43 -11.96
N ALA A 296 19.93 -8.71 -11.97
CA ALA A 296 20.50 -9.88 -12.64
C ALA A 296 20.12 -11.21 -11.96
N THR A 297 19.94 -11.21 -10.64
CA THR A 297 19.67 -12.42 -9.85
C THR A 297 18.19 -12.62 -9.50
N HIS A 298 17.39 -11.55 -9.52
CA HIS A 298 15.99 -11.51 -9.10
C HIS A 298 15.13 -10.73 -10.11
N TRP A 299 15.29 -11.05 -11.40
CA TRP A 299 14.66 -10.32 -12.50
C TRP A 299 13.14 -10.20 -12.38
N ILE A 300 12.46 -11.28 -11.99
CA ILE A 300 11.00 -11.30 -11.84
C ILE A 300 10.56 -10.32 -10.76
N GLN A 301 11.26 -10.30 -9.61
CA GLN A 301 10.97 -9.38 -8.51
C GLN A 301 11.31 -7.93 -8.90
N PHE A 302 12.46 -7.72 -9.54
CA PHE A 302 12.90 -6.43 -10.04
C PHE A 302 11.91 -5.82 -11.07
N MET A 303 11.30 -6.66 -11.90
CA MET A 303 10.29 -6.25 -12.89
C MET A 303 8.84 -6.35 -12.39
N GLY A 304 8.57 -6.98 -11.24
CA GLY A 304 7.22 -7.35 -10.79
C GLY A 304 6.24 -6.18 -10.78
N ARG A 305 6.63 -5.06 -10.15
CA ARG A 305 5.82 -3.84 -10.14
C ARG A 305 5.71 -3.17 -11.50
N ALA A 306 6.81 -3.16 -12.26
CA ALA A 306 6.83 -2.56 -13.58
C ALA A 306 5.83 -3.31 -14.50
N ASN A 307 5.84 -4.64 -14.47
CA ASN A 307 4.91 -5.48 -15.22
C ASN A 307 3.45 -5.25 -14.82
N ALA A 308 3.15 -5.02 -13.54
CA ALA A 308 1.81 -4.66 -13.06
C ALA A 308 1.33 -3.30 -13.61
N LEU A 309 2.24 -2.32 -13.67
CA LEU A 309 1.96 -0.98 -14.22
C LEU A 309 1.91 -0.94 -15.75
N TYR A 310 2.63 -1.84 -16.44
CA TYR A 310 2.70 -1.94 -17.90
C TYR A 310 1.54 -2.75 -18.53
N ALA A 311 0.57 -3.20 -17.72
CA ALA A 311 -0.54 -4.05 -18.14
C ALA A 311 -1.24 -3.49 -19.41
N PRO A 312 -1.46 -4.32 -20.45
CA PRO A 312 -1.76 -3.87 -21.82
C PRO A 312 -3.17 -3.31 -22.05
N THR A 313 -4.05 -3.27 -21.06
CA THR A 313 -5.48 -2.97 -21.23
C THR A 313 -5.78 -1.50 -21.52
N GLU A 314 -4.85 -0.58 -21.24
CA GLU A 314 -5.04 0.87 -21.46
C GLU A 314 -3.80 1.48 -22.12
N ARG A 315 -3.61 1.27 -23.44
CA ARG A 315 -2.58 1.96 -24.23
C ARG A 315 -3.24 2.85 -25.29
N GLY A 316 -2.66 4.03 -25.55
CA GLY A 316 -3.05 4.88 -26.68
C GLY A 316 -3.27 6.37 -26.34
N TRP A 317 -4.16 7.02 -27.10
CA TRP A 317 -4.42 8.46 -27.03
C TRP A 317 -4.93 8.95 -25.67
N ALA A 318 -5.59 8.07 -24.89
CA ALA A 318 -6.01 8.36 -23.52
C ALA A 318 -4.81 8.59 -22.57
N ASN A 319 -3.76 7.77 -22.65
CA ASN A 319 -2.53 7.93 -21.85
C ASN A 319 -1.76 9.17 -22.29
N PHE A 320 -1.68 9.41 -23.60
CA PHE A 320 -1.09 10.65 -24.09
C PHE A 320 -1.84 11.88 -23.59
N LYS A 321 -3.17 11.88 -23.63
CA LYS A 321 -3.98 12.95 -23.04
C LYS A 321 -3.70 13.10 -21.55
N ALA A 322 -3.73 12.02 -20.76
CA ALA A 322 -3.48 12.08 -19.32
C ALA A 322 -2.07 12.57 -18.99
N ALA A 323 -1.05 12.16 -19.74
CA ALA A 323 0.34 12.52 -19.52
C ALA A 323 0.73 13.89 -20.10
N ALA A 324 0.17 14.30 -21.24
CA ALA A 324 0.41 15.61 -21.84
C ALA A 324 -0.42 16.70 -21.16
N LEU A 325 -1.60 16.36 -20.65
CA LEU A 325 -2.44 17.24 -19.87
C LEU A 325 -2.19 17.12 -18.36
N LEU A 326 -1.19 16.36 -17.95
CA LEU A 326 -0.79 16.07 -16.57
C LEU A 326 -0.61 17.32 -15.70
N PHE A 327 -0.39 18.47 -16.33
CA PHE A 327 -0.18 19.78 -15.70
C PHE A 327 -1.28 20.80 -15.98
N ASN A 328 -2.29 20.44 -16.78
CA ASN A 328 -3.38 21.32 -17.23
C ASN A 328 -4.79 20.73 -17.01
N PHE A 329 -4.97 19.41 -16.89
CA PHE A 329 -6.26 18.74 -16.85
C PHE A 329 -6.31 17.60 -15.82
N PHE A 330 -7.52 17.31 -15.35
CA PHE A 330 -7.87 16.39 -14.28
C PHE A 330 -7.15 15.03 -14.35
N GLY A 331 -6.45 14.67 -13.26
CA GLY A 331 -5.92 13.34 -13.04
C GLY A 331 -7.02 12.26 -12.95
N ASN A 332 -6.65 11.02 -13.28
CA ASN A 332 -7.53 9.85 -13.38
C ASN A 332 -8.24 9.50 -12.04
N SER A 333 -9.41 8.88 -12.15
CA SER A 333 -10.39 8.58 -11.10
C SER A 333 -10.03 7.45 -10.12
N ASP A 334 -8.88 6.81 -10.30
CA ASP A 334 -8.45 5.65 -9.49
C ASP A 334 -7.56 6.02 -8.30
N ASP A 335 -7.10 7.28 -8.23
CA ASP A 335 -6.35 7.80 -7.10
C ASP A 335 -7.10 9.02 -6.54
N PHE A 336 -6.95 9.21 -5.22
CA PHE A 336 -7.48 10.21 -4.30
C PHE A 336 -7.55 11.70 -4.75
N PHE A 337 -7.16 12.01 -5.99
CA PHE A 337 -7.18 13.31 -6.67
C PHE A 337 -8.19 13.34 -7.84
N VAL A 338 -9.38 12.78 -7.63
CA VAL A 338 -10.44 12.79 -8.64
C VAL A 338 -10.81 14.25 -8.95
N LYS A 339 -10.58 14.69 -10.20
CA LYS A 339 -10.91 16.04 -10.70
C LYS A 339 -10.07 17.20 -10.12
N THR A 340 -8.75 17.05 -9.96
CA THR A 340 -7.85 18.20 -9.68
C THR A 340 -6.64 18.32 -10.62
N PRO A 341 -6.17 19.56 -10.93
CA PRO A 341 -4.93 19.79 -11.68
C PRO A 341 -3.69 19.64 -10.78
N LEU A 342 -2.58 19.18 -11.36
CA LEU A 342 -1.30 18.95 -10.64
C LEU A 342 -0.50 20.24 -10.37
N LEU A 343 -0.73 21.31 -11.13
CA LEU A 343 -0.12 22.63 -10.93
C LEU A 343 -1.14 23.64 -10.47
N GLU A 344 -0.71 24.56 -9.62
CA GLU A 344 -1.48 25.76 -9.33
C GLU A 344 -1.66 26.59 -10.61
N ALA A 345 -2.83 27.21 -10.77
CA ALA A 345 -3.20 27.89 -12.02
C ALA A 345 -2.16 28.91 -12.53
N PRO A 346 -1.51 29.75 -11.68
CA PRO A 346 -0.47 30.66 -12.15
C PRO A 346 0.74 29.93 -12.74
N ALA A 347 1.21 28.86 -12.08
CA ALA A 347 2.30 28.03 -12.58
C ALA A 347 1.94 27.34 -13.89
N ALA A 348 0.71 26.80 -14.02
CA ALA A 348 0.22 26.15 -15.24
C ALA A 348 0.19 27.11 -16.44
N VAL A 349 -0.32 28.33 -16.24
CA VAL A 349 -0.37 29.35 -17.30
C VAL A 349 1.04 29.73 -17.75
N CYS A 350 1.93 30.04 -16.81
CA CYS A 350 3.30 30.42 -17.12
C CYS A 350 4.10 29.27 -17.75
N PHE A 351 3.86 28.02 -17.32
CA PHE A 351 4.49 26.82 -17.86
C PHE A 351 4.32 26.71 -19.37
N VAL A 352 3.09 26.87 -19.88
CA VAL A 352 2.79 26.78 -21.32
C VAL A 352 3.61 27.80 -22.12
N PHE A 353 3.67 29.05 -21.65
CA PHE A 353 4.44 30.08 -22.33
C PHE A 353 5.96 29.87 -22.23
N GLY A 354 6.46 29.33 -21.13
CA GLY A 354 7.86 28.92 -21.01
C GLY A 354 8.23 27.82 -22.02
N VAL A 355 7.37 26.81 -22.16
CA VAL A 355 7.54 25.75 -23.17
C VAL A 355 7.55 26.36 -24.57
N LEU A 356 6.57 27.20 -24.92
CA LEU A 356 6.53 27.88 -26.23
C LEU A 356 7.78 28.73 -26.49
N TRP A 357 8.28 29.45 -25.47
CA TRP A 357 9.48 30.27 -25.62
C TRP A 357 10.72 29.42 -25.90
N CYS A 358 10.89 28.29 -25.21
CA CYS A 358 11.97 27.35 -25.46
C CYS A 358 11.83 26.60 -26.78
N LEU A 359 10.60 26.27 -27.22
CA LEU A 359 10.36 25.58 -28.50
C LEU A 359 10.79 26.43 -29.70
N VAL A 360 10.54 27.75 -29.65
CA VAL A 360 11.04 28.69 -30.67
C VAL A 360 12.58 28.81 -30.65
N ARG A 361 13.24 28.25 -29.61
CA ARG A 361 14.67 28.30 -29.36
C ARG A 361 15.32 26.93 -29.17
N LEU A 362 14.82 25.87 -29.80
CA LEU A 362 15.42 24.53 -29.67
C LEU A 362 16.89 24.42 -30.12
N PHE A 363 17.40 25.40 -30.88
CA PHE A 363 18.84 25.52 -31.18
C PHE A 363 19.69 26.08 -30.04
N ASP A 364 19.08 26.70 -29.02
CA ASP A 364 19.76 27.01 -27.76
C ASP A 364 19.90 25.71 -26.96
N THR A 365 21.13 25.37 -26.62
CA THR A 365 21.46 24.13 -25.90
C THR A 365 20.69 24.00 -24.58
N ARG A 366 20.40 25.12 -23.90
CA ARG A 366 19.65 25.12 -22.63
C ARG A 366 18.19 24.75 -22.86
N ALA A 367 17.58 25.33 -23.91
CA ALA A 367 16.20 25.03 -24.28
C ALA A 367 16.04 23.57 -24.70
N LEU A 368 16.99 23.07 -25.49
CA LEU A 368 17.06 21.67 -25.90
C LEU A 368 17.15 20.75 -24.68
N PHE A 369 18.02 21.04 -23.71
CA PHE A 369 18.18 20.26 -22.49
C PHE A 369 16.87 20.19 -21.68
N LEU A 370 16.21 21.33 -21.48
CA LEU A 370 14.94 21.38 -20.75
C LEU A 370 13.82 20.65 -21.50
N ALA A 371 13.73 20.79 -22.82
CA ALA A 371 12.71 20.15 -23.64
C ALA A 371 12.87 18.61 -23.62
N LEU A 372 14.09 18.11 -23.77
CA LEU A 372 14.38 16.68 -23.65
C LEU A 372 14.10 16.16 -22.24
N GLY A 373 14.49 16.92 -21.20
CA GLY A 373 14.23 16.56 -19.81
C GLY A 373 12.74 16.43 -19.50
N LEU A 374 11.92 17.39 -19.96
CA LEU A 374 10.47 17.33 -19.85
C LEU A 374 9.90 16.14 -20.63
N LEU A 375 10.30 15.93 -21.89
CA LEU A 375 9.83 14.83 -22.72
C LEU A 375 10.10 13.47 -22.04
N ILE A 376 11.33 13.25 -21.58
CA ILE A 376 11.75 11.99 -20.95
C ILE A 376 11.06 11.80 -19.61
N GLY A 377 10.90 12.87 -18.83
CA GLY A 377 10.15 12.84 -17.57
C GLY A 377 8.68 12.51 -17.74
N LEU A 378 8.09 12.74 -18.93
CA LEU A 378 6.71 12.41 -19.26
C LEU A 378 6.53 10.98 -19.80
N VAL A 379 7.57 10.34 -20.34
CA VAL A 379 7.47 9.00 -20.92
C VAL A 379 6.84 7.98 -19.97
N PRO A 380 7.20 7.90 -18.69
CA PRO A 380 6.62 6.90 -17.79
C PRO A 380 5.10 6.94 -17.72
N GLY A 381 4.48 8.12 -17.66
CA GLY A 381 3.02 8.26 -17.70
C GLY A 381 2.39 7.95 -19.06
N LEU A 382 3.18 7.92 -20.15
CA LEU A 382 2.73 7.52 -21.48
C LEU A 382 2.70 5.99 -21.65
N ILE A 383 3.67 5.29 -21.07
CA ILE A 383 3.87 3.86 -21.31
C ILE A 383 3.29 2.95 -20.22
N THR A 384 2.84 3.51 -19.09
CA THR A 384 2.18 2.79 -17.98
C THR A 384 0.68 3.11 -17.93
N ARG A 385 -0.06 2.47 -17.02
CA ARG A 385 -1.46 2.86 -16.71
C ARG A 385 -1.57 4.37 -16.51
N PRO A 386 -2.54 5.06 -17.16
CA PRO A 386 -2.64 6.50 -17.13
C PRO A 386 -2.77 7.03 -15.71
N ASN A 387 -1.69 7.67 -15.24
CA ASN A 387 -1.58 8.21 -13.91
C ASN A 387 -0.59 9.38 -13.88
N ALA A 388 -1.05 10.53 -13.37
CA ALA A 388 -0.24 11.73 -13.30
C ALA A 388 1.01 11.59 -12.42
N ASN A 389 0.92 10.74 -11.39
CA ASN A 389 1.99 10.51 -10.42
C ASN A 389 3.22 9.83 -11.05
N HIS A 390 3.07 9.20 -12.22
CA HIS A 390 4.20 8.56 -12.89
C HIS A 390 5.13 9.57 -13.56
N CYS A 391 4.74 10.85 -13.68
CA CYS A 391 5.57 11.88 -14.31
C CYS A 391 6.21 12.85 -13.29
N VAL A 392 6.30 12.47 -12.01
CA VAL A 392 6.88 13.30 -10.93
C VAL A 392 8.32 13.72 -11.23
N GLY A 393 9.10 12.90 -11.96
CA GLY A 393 10.44 13.26 -12.43
C GLY A 393 10.49 14.47 -13.38
N ALA A 394 9.38 14.85 -14.01
CA ALA A 394 9.29 16.02 -14.89
C ALA A 394 9.11 17.34 -14.11
N LEU A 395 8.69 17.30 -12.84
CA LEU A 395 8.31 18.49 -12.06
C LEU A 395 9.40 19.57 -12.01
N PRO A 396 10.69 19.25 -11.77
CA PRO A 396 11.72 20.28 -11.77
C PRO A 396 11.73 21.07 -13.09
N PHE A 397 11.65 20.38 -14.24
CA PHE A 397 11.61 21.03 -15.56
C PHE A 397 10.37 21.92 -15.72
N THR A 398 9.21 21.43 -15.29
CA THR A 398 7.93 22.17 -15.34
C THR A 398 8.03 23.52 -14.64
N TYR A 399 8.62 23.58 -13.44
CA TYR A 399 8.79 24.83 -12.69
C TYR A 399 9.86 25.75 -13.27
N ILE A 400 10.87 25.21 -13.95
CA ILE A 400 11.82 26.03 -14.74
C ILE A 400 11.08 26.72 -15.89
N PHE A 401 10.26 25.98 -16.63
CA PHE A 401 9.45 26.55 -17.70
C PHE A 401 8.47 27.60 -17.16
N ALA A 402 7.80 27.36 -16.02
CA ALA A 402 6.93 28.36 -15.41
C ALA A 402 7.69 29.66 -15.05
N GLY A 403 8.88 29.54 -14.44
CA GLY A 403 9.74 30.68 -14.14
C GLY A 403 10.16 31.47 -15.39
N LEU A 404 10.54 30.75 -16.46
CA LEU A 404 10.88 31.37 -17.76
C LEU A 404 9.68 32.06 -18.40
N GLY A 405 8.49 31.46 -18.34
CA GLY A 405 7.26 32.05 -18.86
C GLY A 405 6.89 33.35 -18.15
N LEU A 406 6.97 33.40 -16.83
CA LEU A 406 6.76 34.65 -16.07
C LEU A 406 7.80 35.70 -16.46
N LEU A 407 9.08 35.33 -16.50
CA LEU A 407 10.16 36.25 -16.83
C LEU A 407 10.03 36.81 -18.25
N TYR A 408 9.55 36.01 -19.20
CA TYR A 408 9.26 36.48 -20.56
C TYR A 408 8.32 37.70 -20.52
N PHE A 409 7.16 37.57 -19.87
CA PHE A 409 6.19 38.66 -19.84
C PHE A 409 6.66 39.86 -19.01
N VAL A 410 7.33 39.63 -17.88
CA VAL A 410 7.94 40.71 -17.09
C VAL A 410 8.89 41.53 -17.98
N ARG A 411 9.72 40.87 -18.80
CA ARG A 411 10.59 41.57 -19.75
C ARG A 411 9.83 42.30 -20.85
N GLN A 412 8.76 41.70 -21.38
CA GLN A 412 7.94 42.35 -22.40
C GLN A 412 7.33 43.66 -21.88
N PHE A 413 6.80 43.65 -20.66
CA PHE A 413 6.26 44.87 -20.03
C PHE A 413 7.36 45.87 -19.65
N ALA A 414 8.48 45.42 -19.07
CA ALA A 414 9.57 46.31 -18.67
C ALA A 414 10.16 47.10 -19.85
N ARG A 415 10.15 46.51 -21.06
CA ARG A 415 10.59 47.18 -22.30
C ARG A 415 9.70 48.34 -22.75
N LEU A 416 8.53 48.53 -22.13
CA LEU A 416 7.65 49.66 -22.39
C LEU A 416 8.10 50.94 -21.63
N GLY A 417 9.25 50.94 -20.96
CA GLY A 417 9.77 52.13 -20.27
C GLY A 417 9.23 52.26 -18.84
N ARG A 418 9.26 53.46 -18.24
CA ARG A 418 8.99 53.64 -16.79
C ARG A 418 7.62 53.11 -16.33
N ALA A 419 6.55 53.45 -17.05
CA ALA A 419 5.22 52.92 -16.76
C ALA A 419 5.12 51.40 -17.00
N GLY A 420 5.85 50.90 -18.00
CA GLY A 420 6.01 49.47 -18.27
C GLY A 420 6.73 48.70 -17.16
N LEU A 421 7.76 49.31 -16.56
CA LEU A 421 8.49 48.74 -15.42
C LEU A 421 7.57 48.59 -14.21
N VAL A 422 6.72 49.59 -13.93
CA VAL A 422 5.69 49.50 -12.88
C VAL A 422 4.73 48.34 -13.20
N GLY A 423 4.27 48.23 -14.45
CA GLY A 423 3.43 47.11 -14.89
C GLY A 423 4.12 45.74 -14.78
N ALA A 424 5.42 45.66 -15.06
CA ALA A 424 6.21 44.44 -14.95
C ALA A 424 6.39 43.99 -13.50
N LEU A 425 6.68 44.94 -12.59
CA LEU A 425 6.77 44.70 -11.16
C LEU A 425 5.40 44.30 -10.60
N ALA A 426 4.33 44.98 -11.01
CA ALA A 426 2.97 44.64 -10.65
C ALA A 426 2.60 43.23 -11.12
N LEU A 427 2.95 42.84 -12.36
CA LEU A 427 2.71 41.50 -12.87
C LEU A 427 3.47 40.44 -12.05
N ALA A 428 4.77 40.65 -11.79
CA ALA A 428 5.57 39.71 -11.00
C ALA A 428 5.00 39.53 -9.59
N PHE A 429 4.62 40.64 -8.94
CA PHE A 429 3.99 40.62 -7.63
C PHE A 429 2.63 39.93 -7.65
N LEU A 430 1.75 40.27 -8.61
CA LEU A 430 0.42 39.68 -8.73
C LEU A 430 0.47 38.18 -8.99
N VAL A 431 1.35 37.72 -9.88
CA VAL A 431 1.52 36.28 -10.17
C VAL A 431 2.10 35.55 -8.96
N GLY A 432 3.11 36.11 -8.30
CA GLY A 432 3.69 35.53 -7.09
C GLY A 432 2.67 35.45 -5.94
N ALA A 433 1.94 36.54 -5.69
CA ALA A 433 0.87 36.58 -4.69
C ALA A 433 -0.28 35.63 -5.04
N ALA A 434 -0.65 35.51 -6.32
CA ALA A 434 -1.65 34.57 -6.78
C ALA A 434 -1.18 33.11 -6.59
N GLN A 435 0.10 32.81 -6.82
CA GLN A 435 0.67 31.48 -6.58
C GLN A 435 0.62 31.14 -5.08
N VAL A 436 1.12 32.04 -4.22
CA VAL A 436 1.09 31.89 -2.77
C VAL A 436 -0.34 31.73 -2.27
N ARG A 437 -1.27 32.55 -2.76
CA ARG A 437 -2.69 32.47 -2.41
C ARG A 437 -3.31 31.17 -2.90
N ALA A 438 -3.03 30.76 -4.13
CA ALA A 438 -3.53 29.50 -4.68
C ALA A 438 -3.09 28.36 -3.77
N THR A 439 -1.79 28.20 -3.53
CA THR A 439 -1.24 27.19 -2.64
C THR A 439 -1.81 27.25 -1.24
N TYR A 440 -1.92 28.43 -0.63
CA TYR A 440 -2.53 28.58 0.69
C TYR A 440 -3.99 28.12 0.67
N SER A 441 -4.81 28.66 -0.24
CA SER A 441 -6.23 28.30 -0.35
C SER A 441 -6.45 26.82 -0.64
N GLU A 442 -5.52 26.23 -1.38
CA GLU A 442 -5.61 24.89 -1.92
C GLU A 442 -5.12 23.85 -0.92
N TYR A 443 -4.14 24.18 -0.08
CA TYR A 443 -3.41 23.17 0.68
C TYR A 443 -3.20 23.51 2.16
N LEU A 444 -3.23 24.78 2.57
CA LEU A 444 -2.85 25.19 3.94
C LEU A 444 -3.90 26.00 4.71
N GLY A 445 -4.86 26.62 4.03
CA GLY A 445 -5.85 27.51 4.63
C GLY A 445 -7.01 26.80 5.31
N ALA A 446 -7.94 27.57 5.90
CA ALA A 446 -9.15 27.03 6.53
C ALA A 446 -10.08 26.30 5.56
N ASN A 447 -10.06 26.71 4.29
CA ASN A 447 -10.79 26.06 3.19
C ASN A 447 -9.86 25.15 2.36
N ARG A 448 -8.71 24.72 2.92
CA ARG A 448 -7.76 23.83 2.23
C ARG A 448 -8.51 22.65 1.65
N ARG A 449 -8.05 22.17 0.50
CA ARG A 449 -8.62 20.98 -0.14
C ARG A 449 -8.62 19.85 0.87
N ASP A 450 -9.80 19.28 1.09
CA ASP A 450 -9.90 17.94 1.61
C ASP A 450 -9.21 17.05 0.57
N ILE A 451 -8.02 16.57 0.86
CA ILE A 451 -7.46 15.44 0.13
C ILE A 451 -8.28 14.27 0.61
N TRP A 452 -9.15 13.73 -0.23
CA TRP A 452 -10.01 12.60 0.14
C TRP A 452 -9.18 11.32 0.16
N GLY A 453 -8.19 11.23 1.03
CA GLY A 453 -7.68 9.95 1.52
C GLY A 453 -8.57 9.51 2.67
N TYR A 454 -9.73 8.91 2.35
CA TYR A 454 -10.70 8.35 3.31
C TYR A 454 -10.78 9.07 4.68
N TYR A 455 -11.11 10.38 4.64
CA TYR A 455 -11.89 11.15 5.64
C TYR A 455 -11.32 11.48 7.05
N PRO A 456 -11.90 12.48 7.77
CA PRO A 456 -11.22 13.65 8.35
C PRO A 456 -10.39 13.39 9.61
N GLU A 457 -10.22 12.13 9.97
CA GLU A 457 -9.75 11.61 11.25
C GLU A 457 -8.33 11.06 11.15
N THR A 458 -7.34 11.80 10.71
CA THR A 458 -6.08 11.14 10.33
C THR A 458 -5.05 10.94 11.46
N THR A 459 -5.26 11.07 12.76
CA THR A 459 -6.16 10.23 13.53
C THR A 459 -5.98 10.68 14.98
N VAL A 460 -6.81 11.63 15.43
CA VAL A 460 -7.07 11.80 16.88
C VAL A 460 -7.33 10.41 17.48
N LEU A 461 -8.04 9.56 16.74
CA LEU A 461 -8.25 8.14 17.02
C LEU A 461 -6.95 7.34 17.20
N GLY A 462 -5.97 7.41 16.30
CA GLY A 462 -4.75 6.61 16.36
C GLY A 462 -3.80 7.10 17.45
N ARG A 463 -3.66 8.43 17.63
CA ARG A 463 -2.92 9.01 18.77
C ARG A 463 -3.55 8.62 20.10
N TYR A 464 -4.87 8.66 20.17
CA TYR A 464 -5.61 8.23 21.35
C TYR A 464 -5.50 6.72 21.56
N MET A 465 -5.65 5.89 20.52
CA MET A 465 -5.44 4.44 20.61
C MET A 465 -4.03 4.09 21.07
N ARG A 466 -3.01 4.87 20.69
CA ARG A 466 -1.64 4.69 21.19
C ARG A 466 -1.52 4.93 22.70
N THR A 467 -2.29 5.85 23.29
CA THR A 467 -2.30 6.01 24.75
C THR A 467 -3.02 4.86 25.47
N LEU A 468 -3.90 4.15 24.76
CA LEU A 468 -4.61 2.98 25.27
C LEU A 468 -3.81 1.68 25.09
N ALA A 469 -2.90 1.64 24.13
CA ALA A 469 -2.11 0.45 23.78
C ALA A 469 -1.33 -0.08 25.01
N GLY A 470 -1.43 -1.38 25.24
CA GLY A 470 -0.83 -2.06 26.40
C GLY A 470 -1.69 -2.03 27.68
N ARG A 471 -2.51 -0.99 27.90
CA ARG A 471 -3.41 -0.88 29.07
C ARG A 471 -4.82 -1.44 28.79
N TYR A 472 -5.29 -1.30 27.56
CA TYR A 472 -6.63 -1.69 27.15
C TYR A 472 -6.61 -2.70 26.00
N ALA A 473 -7.61 -3.58 25.94
CA ALA A 473 -7.98 -4.29 24.74
C ALA A 473 -8.88 -3.40 23.89
N ILE A 474 -8.37 -2.99 22.72
CA ILE A 474 -9.00 -1.95 21.89
C ILE A 474 -9.85 -2.61 20.82
N TRP A 475 -11.11 -2.18 20.71
CA TRP A 475 -12.07 -2.58 19.69
C TRP A 475 -12.49 -1.33 18.90
N VAL A 476 -12.48 -1.43 17.57
CA VAL A 476 -12.75 -0.30 16.68
C VAL A 476 -13.78 -0.71 15.64
N GLY A 477 -14.83 0.09 15.45
CA GLY A 477 -15.89 -0.18 14.48
C GLY A 477 -16.66 1.04 14.01
N GLY A 478 -17.38 0.91 12.89
CA GLY A 478 -18.08 2.02 12.23
C GLY A 478 -17.27 2.62 11.08
N ALA A 479 -17.71 3.77 10.56
CA ALA A 479 -17.27 4.25 9.25
C ALA A 479 -15.74 4.44 9.09
N ASN A 480 -15.23 3.88 7.98
CA ASN A 480 -14.00 4.20 7.22
C ASN A 480 -12.69 4.59 7.95
N PHE A 481 -12.43 4.15 9.18
CA PHE A 481 -11.13 4.40 9.81
C PHE A 481 -9.94 3.73 9.06
N PRO A 482 -8.77 4.38 8.97
CA PRO A 482 -7.63 3.92 8.16
C PRO A 482 -6.85 2.78 8.85
N ARG A 483 -7.21 1.52 8.55
CA ARG A 483 -6.69 0.31 9.23
C ARG A 483 -5.15 0.22 9.27
N ASP A 484 -4.46 0.40 8.16
CA ASP A 484 -3.00 0.29 8.10
C ASP A 484 -2.33 1.39 8.93
N THR A 485 -2.89 2.60 8.89
CA THR A 485 -2.44 3.74 9.71
C THR A 485 -2.63 3.46 11.20
N LEU A 486 -3.79 2.93 11.62
CA LEU A 486 -4.03 2.52 13.01
C LEU A 486 -3.08 1.41 13.45
N THR A 487 -2.75 0.47 12.55
CA THR A 487 -1.81 -0.62 12.81
C THR A 487 -0.41 -0.08 13.09
N TYR A 488 0.10 0.80 12.23
CA TYR A 488 1.40 1.46 12.43
C TYR A 488 1.45 2.26 13.74
N PHE A 489 0.42 3.05 14.07
CA PHE A 489 0.43 3.89 15.27
C PHE A 489 0.24 3.15 16.59
N THR A 490 -0.39 1.98 16.57
CA THR A 490 -0.55 1.15 17.77
C THR A 490 0.61 0.19 17.99
N TYR A 491 1.55 0.12 17.05
CA TYR A 491 2.75 -0.69 17.19
C TYR A 491 3.72 -0.10 18.21
N MET A 492 4.11 -0.90 19.21
CA MET A 492 4.92 -0.44 20.35
C MET A 492 6.43 -0.71 20.19
N GLY A 493 6.88 -1.21 19.03
CA GLY A 493 8.29 -1.47 18.76
C GLY A 493 8.74 -2.93 18.94
N GLU A 494 7.89 -3.79 19.50
CA GLU A 494 8.16 -5.21 19.72
C GLU A 494 7.15 -6.11 18.97
N GLY A 495 7.63 -7.25 18.45
CA GLY A 495 6.79 -8.23 17.73
C GLY A 495 6.66 -7.94 16.22
N ASP A 496 5.68 -8.55 15.56
CA ASP A 496 5.42 -8.30 14.14
C ASP A 496 4.71 -6.95 13.95
N PRO A 497 5.31 -5.95 13.26
CA PRO A 497 4.67 -4.67 13.04
C PRO A 497 3.39 -4.77 12.20
N PHE A 498 3.22 -5.83 11.40
CA PHE A 498 1.98 -6.06 10.63
C PHE A 498 0.85 -6.67 11.46
N GLN A 499 1.13 -7.06 12.72
CA GLN A 499 0.12 -7.55 13.63
C GLN A 499 -0.65 -6.39 14.27
N ARG A 500 -1.97 -6.36 14.04
CA ARG A 500 -2.88 -5.38 14.64
C ARG A 500 -2.91 -5.50 16.16
N GLN A 501 -2.68 -4.38 16.85
CA GLN A 501 -2.81 -4.25 18.30
C GLN A 501 -4.23 -3.84 18.74
N TYR A 502 -5.21 -4.00 17.85
CA TYR A 502 -6.62 -3.71 18.08
C TYR A 502 -7.51 -4.69 17.30
N THR A 503 -8.75 -4.86 17.74
CA THR A 503 -9.76 -5.68 17.07
C THR A 503 -10.64 -4.81 16.20
N TRP A 504 -10.77 -5.16 14.92
CA TRP A 504 -11.68 -4.47 14.00
C TRP A 504 -13.05 -5.15 13.97
N VAL A 505 -14.10 -4.35 14.04
CA VAL A 505 -15.50 -4.79 14.04
C VAL A 505 -16.15 -4.42 12.71
N ASP A 506 -16.29 -5.40 11.82
CA ASP A 506 -16.94 -5.20 10.52
C ASP A 506 -18.47 -5.11 10.63
N ASP A 507 -19.08 -5.85 11.56
CA ASP A 507 -20.53 -5.79 11.86
C ASP A 507 -20.74 -5.28 13.29
N LEU A 508 -21.21 -4.03 13.40
CA LEU A 508 -21.44 -3.39 14.69
C LEU A 508 -22.54 -4.06 15.52
N THR A 509 -23.51 -4.72 14.88
CA THR A 509 -24.61 -5.38 15.59
C THR A 509 -24.14 -6.59 16.38
N SER A 510 -22.99 -7.18 16.01
CA SER A 510 -22.38 -8.28 16.77
C SER A 510 -22.02 -7.88 18.21
N LEU A 511 -21.74 -6.59 18.45
CA LEU A 511 -21.42 -6.08 19.79
C LEU A 511 -22.62 -6.16 20.75
N LEU A 512 -23.85 -6.02 20.23
CA LEU A 512 -25.07 -6.12 21.04
C LEU A 512 -25.38 -7.56 21.43
N ASN A 513 -25.03 -8.51 20.57
CA ASN A 513 -25.28 -9.93 20.82
C ASN A 513 -24.22 -10.52 21.76
N GLN A 514 -22.96 -10.11 21.60
CA GLN A 514 -21.84 -10.56 22.44
C GLN A 514 -20.97 -9.35 22.85
N PRO A 515 -21.35 -8.64 23.93
CA PRO A 515 -20.60 -7.48 24.39
C PRO A 515 -19.23 -7.92 24.94
N PRO A 516 -18.11 -7.39 24.41
CA PRO A 516 -16.78 -7.77 24.86
C PRO A 516 -16.59 -7.47 26.35
N GLN A 517 -15.82 -8.29 27.06
CA GLN A 517 -15.50 -8.07 28.47
C GLN A 517 -14.01 -7.69 28.63
N PRO A 518 -13.65 -6.92 29.66
CA PRO A 518 -12.24 -6.61 29.95
C PRO A 518 -11.45 -7.92 30.17
N PRO A 519 -10.40 -8.19 29.38
CA PRO A 519 -9.59 -9.39 29.56
C PRO A 519 -8.72 -9.30 30.82
N PRO A 520 -8.28 -10.44 31.40
CA PRO A 520 -7.42 -10.43 32.58
C PRO A 520 -6.17 -9.56 32.38
N GLY A 521 -5.97 -8.58 33.26
CA GLY A 521 -4.80 -7.69 33.25
C GLY A 521 -4.89 -6.46 32.34
N ARG A 522 -5.99 -6.25 31.59
CA ARG A 522 -6.21 -5.04 30.76
C ARG A 522 -7.66 -4.54 30.87
N GLY A 523 -7.87 -3.24 30.72
CA GLY A 523 -9.21 -2.67 30.57
C GLY A 523 -9.82 -2.97 29.19
N LEU A 524 -11.08 -2.57 28.96
CA LEU A 524 -11.72 -2.63 27.63
C LEU A 524 -11.91 -1.22 27.07
N ALA A 525 -11.53 -1.00 25.81
CA ALA A 525 -11.81 0.24 25.10
C ALA A 525 -12.59 -0.06 23.81
N LEU A 526 -13.83 0.42 23.73
CA LEU A 526 -14.68 0.27 22.54
C LEU A 526 -14.85 1.62 21.85
N ILE A 527 -14.27 1.77 20.66
CA ILE A 527 -14.26 3.03 19.92
C ILE A 527 -15.13 2.91 18.68
N LEU A 528 -16.23 3.66 18.65
CA LEU A 528 -17.22 3.62 17.58
C LEU A 528 -17.33 4.99 16.90
N SER A 529 -17.54 5.00 15.59
CA SER A 529 -17.87 6.22 14.84
C SER A 529 -19.16 6.88 15.37
N THR A 530 -19.38 8.17 15.13
CA THR A 530 -20.67 8.85 15.44
C THR A 530 -21.65 8.82 14.27
N ILE A 531 -21.28 8.20 13.15
CA ILE A 531 -22.14 8.02 11.98
C ILE A 531 -22.57 6.55 11.80
N ASP A 532 -23.46 6.31 10.84
CA ASP A 532 -24.10 5.03 10.54
C ASP A 532 -24.87 4.43 11.74
N ALA A 533 -24.84 3.10 11.91
CA ALA A 533 -25.52 2.40 13.00
C ALA A 533 -24.85 2.58 14.38
N SER A 534 -23.65 3.17 14.40
CA SER A 534 -22.78 3.27 15.57
C SER A 534 -23.42 3.96 16.78
N PRO A 535 -24.14 5.10 16.66
CA PRO A 535 -24.78 5.75 17.81
C PRO A 535 -25.86 4.89 18.46
N GLY A 536 -26.64 4.17 17.64
CA GLY A 536 -27.71 3.29 18.10
C GLY A 536 -27.17 2.05 18.83
N VAL A 537 -26.06 1.49 18.34
CA VAL A 537 -25.34 0.39 19.01
C VAL A 537 -24.71 0.89 20.31
N PHE A 538 -24.04 2.06 20.29
CA PHE A 538 -23.40 2.66 21.45
C PHE A 538 -24.41 2.89 22.60
N ALA A 539 -25.58 3.47 22.29
CA ALA A 539 -26.63 3.72 23.29
C ALA A 539 -27.15 2.45 23.97
N GLN A 540 -27.27 1.35 23.23
CA GLN A 540 -27.74 0.07 23.76
C GLN A 540 -26.68 -0.71 24.56
N LEU A 541 -25.38 -0.39 24.35
CA LEU A 541 -24.28 -0.99 25.11
C LEU A 541 -24.08 -0.34 26.48
N LEU A 542 -24.37 0.96 26.62
CA LEU A 542 -24.11 1.70 27.86
C LEU A 542 -24.68 1.04 29.12
N PRO A 543 -25.94 0.55 29.16
CA PRO A 543 -26.49 -0.09 30.36
C PRO A 543 -25.77 -1.38 30.77
N ARG A 544 -24.98 -1.98 29.88
CA ARG A 544 -24.26 -3.25 30.13
C ARG A 544 -22.89 -3.04 30.78
N TYR A 545 -22.41 -1.80 30.85
CA TYR A 545 -21.15 -1.45 31.49
C TYR A 545 -21.42 -0.38 32.54
N PRO A 546 -21.87 -0.71 33.77
CA PRO A 546 -22.29 0.30 34.74
C PRO A 546 -21.13 1.20 35.22
N GLU A 547 -19.90 0.68 35.24
CA GLU A 547 -18.68 1.44 35.55
C GLU A 547 -17.88 1.71 34.27
N HIS A 548 -18.17 2.83 33.61
CA HIS A 548 -17.51 3.22 32.35
C HIS A 548 -17.22 4.72 32.27
N GLU A 549 -16.24 5.08 31.44
CA GLU A 549 -15.97 6.46 31.03
C GLU A 549 -16.25 6.60 29.52
N ILE A 550 -16.82 7.73 29.10
CA ILE A 550 -17.04 8.06 27.69
C ILE A 550 -16.11 9.20 27.29
N VAL A 551 -15.33 9.00 26.25
CA VAL A 551 -14.47 10.02 25.66
C VAL A 551 -14.95 10.36 24.26
N ASP A 552 -15.37 11.60 24.07
CA ASP A 552 -15.72 12.17 22.76
C ASP A 552 -14.44 12.50 21.99
N LEU A 553 -14.22 11.86 20.84
CA LEU A 553 -13.14 12.17 19.94
C LEU A 553 -13.62 13.25 18.94
N ARG A 554 -13.03 14.44 19.07
CA ARG A 554 -13.40 15.64 18.30
C ARG A 554 -12.32 15.99 17.28
N TYR A 555 -12.74 16.60 16.18
CA TYR A 555 -11.82 17.24 15.26
C TYR A 555 -12.40 18.53 14.65
N PRO A 556 -11.72 19.69 14.78
CA PRO A 556 -10.52 19.95 15.60
C PRO A 556 -10.69 19.59 17.09
N VAL A 557 -9.59 19.33 17.81
CA VAL A 557 -9.63 18.75 19.17
C VAL A 557 -10.40 19.63 20.17
N GLU A 558 -10.31 20.95 20.02
CA GLU A 558 -10.88 21.91 20.97
C GLU A 558 -12.40 22.12 20.76
N ASP A 559 -12.83 22.40 19.53
CA ASP A 559 -14.23 22.83 19.25
C ASP A 559 -14.90 22.06 18.09
N GLY A 560 -14.32 20.96 17.65
CA GLY A 560 -14.81 20.20 16.50
C GLY A 560 -16.04 19.33 16.78
N PRO A 561 -16.77 18.93 15.72
CA PRO A 561 -17.77 17.87 15.83
C PRO A 561 -17.13 16.57 16.35
N VAL A 562 -17.91 15.83 17.15
CA VAL A 562 -17.54 14.49 17.61
C VAL A 562 -17.69 13.53 16.45
N PHE A 563 -16.60 12.91 16.01
CA PHE A 563 -16.60 11.95 14.90
C PHE A 563 -16.56 10.49 15.40
N ALA A 564 -16.09 10.28 16.63
CA ALA A 564 -16.07 8.97 17.27
C ALA A 564 -16.22 9.10 18.79
N ARG A 565 -16.69 8.04 19.45
CA ARG A 565 -16.76 7.93 20.91
C ARG A 565 -16.04 6.67 21.38
N ALA A 566 -15.21 6.82 22.40
CA ALA A 566 -14.59 5.70 23.10
C ALA A 566 -15.33 5.45 24.42
N LEU A 567 -15.77 4.21 24.62
CA LEU A 567 -16.26 3.71 25.90
C LEU A 567 -15.10 2.95 26.56
N LEU A 568 -14.64 3.43 27.73
CA LEU A 568 -13.59 2.82 28.52
C LEU A 568 -14.21 2.11 29.73
N VAL A 569 -13.83 0.86 29.93
CA VAL A 569 -14.16 0.07 31.13
C VAL A 569 -12.86 -0.24 31.84
N GLU A 570 -12.69 0.33 33.04
CA GLU A 570 -11.49 0.18 33.85
C GLU A 570 -11.38 -1.23 34.43
N ARG A 571 -10.18 -1.54 34.93
CA ARG A 571 -9.89 -2.79 35.62
C ARG A 571 -10.87 -3.00 36.80
N ALA A 572 -11.60 -4.11 36.82
CA ALA A 572 -12.26 -4.56 38.04
C ALA A 572 -11.20 -4.90 39.10
N ALA A 573 -11.35 -4.35 40.31
CA ALA A 573 -10.46 -4.66 41.44
C ALA A 573 -10.44 -6.17 41.69
N VAL A 574 -9.25 -6.78 41.67
CA VAL A 574 -9.06 -8.20 41.96
C VAL A 574 -9.07 -8.38 43.47
N PRO A 575 -9.99 -9.15 44.09
CA PRO A 575 -9.78 -9.60 45.46
C PRO A 575 -8.60 -10.59 45.50
N ALA A 576 -7.77 -10.48 46.52
CA ALA A 576 -6.57 -11.30 46.75
C ALA A 576 -6.92 -12.82 46.84
N PRO A 577 -5.93 -13.71 46.63
CA PRO A 577 -6.16 -15.05 46.10
C PRO A 577 -6.68 -16.01 47.18
N MET A 578 -7.68 -16.83 46.81
CA MET A 578 -8.02 -18.02 47.58
C MET A 578 -8.10 -19.25 46.67
N ALA A 579 -7.26 -20.20 47.05
CA ALA A 579 -7.26 -21.64 46.76
C ALA A 579 -6.97 -22.08 45.31
N GLU A 580 -6.11 -23.09 45.21
CA GLU A 580 -5.85 -23.90 44.02
C GLU A 580 -7.13 -24.19 43.23
N PRO A 581 -7.08 -24.25 41.88
CA PRO A 581 -8.27 -24.63 41.12
C PRO A 581 -8.60 -26.10 41.43
N ALA A 582 -9.66 -26.27 42.22
CA ALA A 582 -10.44 -27.48 42.25
C ALA A 582 -10.98 -27.79 40.84
N ALA A 583 -10.88 -29.07 40.47
CA ALA A 583 -11.56 -29.81 39.42
C ALA A 583 -12.21 -29.03 38.25
N ALA A 584 -11.74 -29.37 37.04
CA ALA A 584 -12.28 -28.98 35.74
C ALA A 584 -13.83 -28.97 35.69
N PRO A 585 -14.47 -27.96 35.06
CA PRO A 585 -15.92 -27.92 34.97
C PRO A 585 -16.44 -28.96 33.99
N ALA A 586 -17.43 -29.74 34.44
CA ALA A 586 -18.19 -30.72 33.67
C ALA A 586 -19.24 -30.04 32.76
N GLY A 587 -18.82 -29.11 31.91
CA GLY A 587 -19.65 -28.46 30.88
C GLY A 587 -19.44 -29.08 29.48
N PRO A 588 -20.37 -28.84 28.54
CA PRO A 588 -20.25 -29.29 27.14
C PRO A 588 -19.21 -28.50 26.32
N ILE A 589 -18.79 -27.33 26.82
CA ILE A 589 -17.72 -26.54 26.23
C ILE A 589 -16.42 -26.97 26.90
N LEU A 590 -15.46 -27.44 26.10
CA LEU A 590 -14.15 -27.87 26.60
C LEU A 590 -13.29 -26.65 26.93
N TRP A 591 -13.27 -25.65 26.03
CA TRP A 591 -12.84 -24.29 26.34
C TRP A 591 -13.38 -23.30 25.29
N THR A 592 -13.70 -22.08 25.72
CA THR A 592 -13.96 -20.95 24.82
C THR A 592 -12.70 -20.09 24.74
N GLY A 593 -11.95 -20.23 23.66
CA GLY A 593 -10.89 -19.28 23.34
C GLY A 593 -11.42 -17.86 23.10
N GLY A 594 -12.68 -17.74 22.67
CA GLY A 594 -13.30 -16.47 22.30
C GLY A 594 -12.79 -15.97 20.95
N ARG A 595 -13.54 -15.04 20.32
CA ARG A 595 -13.09 -14.40 19.08
C ARG A 595 -11.90 -13.49 19.35
N GLY A 596 -10.79 -13.69 18.63
CA GLY A 596 -9.65 -12.77 18.73
C GLY A 596 -8.35 -13.33 18.19
N PHE A 597 -7.26 -12.62 18.48
CA PHE A 597 -5.92 -12.84 17.93
C PHE A 597 -4.88 -13.22 18.99
N ALA A 598 -5.20 -13.07 20.28
CA ALA A 598 -4.29 -13.40 21.37
C ALA A 598 -4.10 -14.93 21.50
N PRO A 599 -3.04 -15.40 22.20
CA PRO A 599 -2.88 -16.81 22.53
C PRO A 599 -4.14 -17.39 23.18
N GLY A 600 -4.59 -18.55 22.68
CA GLY A 600 -5.80 -19.21 23.14
C GLY A 600 -7.10 -18.69 22.54
N GLN A 601 -7.11 -17.55 21.83
CA GLN A 601 -8.28 -17.02 21.10
C GLN A 601 -8.32 -17.53 19.66
N PHE A 602 -9.51 -17.54 19.04
CA PHE A 602 -9.69 -18.06 17.68
C PHE A 602 -10.38 -17.07 16.74
N ASN A 603 -10.07 -17.15 15.45
CA ASN A 603 -10.78 -16.48 14.37
C ASN A 603 -11.15 -17.50 13.29
N THR A 604 -12.41 -17.95 13.30
CA THR A 604 -12.92 -19.02 12.44
C THR A 604 -12.05 -20.29 12.55
N PRO A 605 -11.93 -20.91 13.74
CA PRO A 605 -11.19 -22.16 13.89
C PRO A 605 -11.86 -23.25 13.05
N LYS A 606 -11.09 -23.93 12.19
CA LYS A 606 -11.59 -25.03 11.33
C LYS A 606 -11.04 -26.36 11.81
N GLY A 607 -9.91 -26.84 11.27
CA GLY A 607 -9.36 -28.15 11.60
C GLY A 607 -8.95 -28.33 13.06
N ILE A 608 -9.13 -29.54 13.59
CA ILE A 608 -8.65 -29.98 14.90
C ILE A 608 -8.06 -31.38 14.80
N ALA A 609 -6.94 -31.65 15.47
CA ALA A 609 -6.42 -32.99 15.71
C ALA A 609 -6.04 -33.17 17.18
N ARG A 610 -6.12 -34.41 17.64
CA ARG A 610 -5.80 -34.80 19.02
C ARG A 610 -4.60 -35.73 19.04
N GLY A 611 -3.60 -35.44 19.86
CA GLY A 611 -2.43 -36.29 20.10
C GLY A 611 -2.72 -37.41 21.10
N GLU A 612 -1.85 -38.42 21.17
CA GLU A 612 -2.00 -39.58 22.05
C GLU A 612 -1.99 -39.21 23.54
N ARG A 613 -1.28 -38.13 23.91
CA ARG A 613 -1.22 -37.58 25.28
C ARG A 613 -2.43 -36.69 25.61
N GLY A 614 -3.38 -36.58 24.70
CA GLY A 614 -4.57 -35.75 24.86
C GLY A 614 -4.42 -34.29 24.47
N GLU A 615 -3.27 -33.89 23.92
CA GLU A 615 -3.04 -32.53 23.39
C GLU A 615 -3.92 -32.27 22.17
N PHE A 616 -4.31 -31.01 21.96
CA PHE A 616 -5.09 -30.60 20.79
C PHE A 616 -4.31 -29.63 19.93
N TYR A 617 -4.40 -29.82 18.61
CA TYR A 617 -3.85 -28.92 17.61
C TYR A 617 -5.00 -28.36 16.80
N ILE A 618 -5.05 -27.05 16.61
CA ILE A 618 -6.18 -26.37 15.96
C ILE A 618 -5.66 -25.45 14.86
N ALA A 619 -6.24 -25.58 13.68
CA ALA A 619 -6.05 -24.67 12.58
C ALA A 619 -6.92 -23.42 12.80
N ASP A 620 -6.28 -22.34 13.23
CA ASP A 620 -6.92 -21.06 13.51
C ASP A 620 -6.93 -20.23 12.22
N THR A 621 -7.88 -20.55 11.35
CA THR A 621 -7.82 -20.30 9.92
C THR A 621 -7.62 -18.82 9.57
N LEU A 622 -8.45 -17.92 10.09
CA LEU A 622 -8.34 -16.49 9.77
C LEU A 622 -7.30 -15.74 10.63
N ASN A 623 -6.62 -16.45 11.53
CA ASN A 623 -5.40 -15.97 12.19
C ASN A 623 -4.13 -16.52 11.53
N HIS A 624 -4.26 -17.34 10.49
CA HIS A 624 -3.15 -17.90 9.72
C HIS A 624 -2.10 -18.62 10.59
N ARG A 625 -2.55 -19.35 11.60
CA ARG A 625 -1.69 -20.04 12.57
C ARG A 625 -2.24 -21.39 12.98
N VAL A 626 -1.39 -22.20 13.59
CA VAL A 626 -1.79 -23.40 14.32
C VAL A 626 -1.56 -23.18 15.81
N GLN A 627 -2.51 -23.59 16.64
CA GLN A 627 -2.41 -23.49 18.09
C GLN A 627 -2.44 -24.88 18.73
N LYS A 628 -1.61 -25.08 19.75
CA LYS A 628 -1.55 -26.27 20.59
C LYS A 628 -2.11 -26.00 21.98
N PHE A 629 -2.90 -26.95 22.45
CA PHE A 629 -3.51 -26.98 23.77
C PHE A 629 -3.19 -28.30 24.46
N ASP A 630 -3.15 -28.28 25.78
CA ASP A 630 -3.02 -29.51 26.57
C ASP A 630 -4.36 -30.25 26.71
N ALA A 631 -4.35 -31.38 27.42
CA ALA A 631 -5.54 -32.20 27.63
C ALA A 631 -6.66 -31.51 28.42
N SER A 632 -6.36 -30.43 29.16
CA SER A 632 -7.34 -29.63 29.88
C SER A 632 -7.94 -28.50 29.02
N GLY A 633 -7.40 -28.28 27.82
CA GLY A 633 -7.78 -27.16 26.97
C GLY A 633 -7.01 -25.87 27.25
N ALA A 634 -5.96 -25.92 28.07
CA ALA A 634 -5.11 -24.76 28.32
C ALA A 634 -4.17 -24.53 27.12
N PHE A 635 -3.97 -23.27 26.75
CA PHE A 635 -3.07 -22.90 25.67
C PHE A 635 -1.62 -23.27 26.03
N VAL A 636 -0.92 -23.92 25.10
CA VAL A 636 0.48 -24.32 25.27
C VAL A 636 1.39 -23.49 24.37
N ALA A 637 1.09 -23.44 23.06
CA ALA A 637 1.94 -22.77 22.09
C ALA A 637 1.17 -22.48 20.79
N ALA A 638 1.68 -21.53 20.00
CA ALA A 638 1.17 -21.22 18.68
C ALA A 638 2.34 -21.03 17.71
N TRP A 639 2.12 -21.36 16.45
CA TRP A 639 3.11 -21.18 15.39
C TRP A 639 2.47 -20.75 14.09
N GLY A 640 3.25 -19.97 13.35
CA GLY A 640 2.87 -19.37 12.08
C GLY A 640 2.06 -18.08 12.22
N HIS A 641 2.08 -17.33 11.13
CA HIS A 641 1.29 -16.15 10.85
C HIS A 641 1.07 -16.07 9.33
N HIS A 642 0.36 -15.04 8.85
CA HIS A 642 0.13 -14.88 7.42
C HIS A 642 1.47 -14.77 6.65
N GLY A 643 1.70 -15.67 5.69
CA GLY A 643 2.92 -15.67 4.86
C GLY A 643 3.06 -16.90 3.98
N ARG A 644 4.07 -16.89 3.09
CA ARG A 644 4.35 -17.96 2.11
C ARG A 644 5.59 -18.80 2.41
N GLU A 645 6.42 -18.38 3.34
CA GLU A 645 7.64 -19.11 3.72
C GLU A 645 7.30 -20.36 4.55
N PRO A 646 8.13 -21.42 4.55
CA PRO A 646 7.94 -22.56 5.43
C PRO A 646 7.80 -22.12 6.90
N GLY A 647 6.76 -22.62 7.58
CA GLY A 647 6.40 -22.25 8.95
C GLY A 647 5.37 -21.11 9.05
N LEU A 648 5.09 -20.42 7.95
CA LEU A 648 4.02 -19.43 7.82
C LEU A 648 2.83 -20.02 7.05
N PHE A 649 1.62 -19.50 7.26
CA PHE A 649 0.40 -20.06 6.66
C PHE A 649 -0.44 -19.01 5.95
N ASN A 650 -1.34 -19.46 5.09
CA ASN A 650 -2.40 -18.67 4.50
C ASN A 650 -3.71 -19.46 4.53
N GLU A 651 -4.52 -19.19 5.57
CA GLU A 651 -5.77 -19.89 5.88
C GLU A 651 -5.58 -21.41 6.00
N PRO A 652 -4.84 -21.87 7.03
CA PRO A 652 -4.74 -23.30 7.29
C PRO A 652 -6.14 -23.83 7.61
N HIS A 653 -6.61 -24.82 6.85
CA HIS A 653 -7.98 -25.35 6.98
C HIS A 653 -8.06 -26.62 7.80
N ALA A 654 -7.17 -27.58 7.56
CA ALA A 654 -7.16 -28.87 8.22
C ALA A 654 -5.76 -29.23 8.70
N LEU A 655 -5.68 -30.13 9.68
CA LEU A 655 -4.44 -30.71 10.13
C LEU A 655 -4.66 -32.14 10.64
N ALA A 656 -3.60 -32.95 10.61
CA ALA A 656 -3.59 -34.31 11.12
C ALA A 656 -2.22 -34.65 11.72
N LEU A 657 -2.18 -35.62 12.65
CA LEU A 657 -0.95 -36.04 13.33
C LEU A 657 -0.49 -37.41 12.81
N ASP A 658 0.81 -37.56 12.54
CA ASP A 658 1.40 -38.87 12.28
C ASP A 658 1.74 -39.61 13.60
N HIS A 659 2.23 -40.84 13.48
CA HIS A 659 2.57 -41.71 14.62
C HIS A 659 3.76 -41.20 15.46
N GLU A 660 4.54 -40.24 14.94
CA GLU A 660 5.62 -39.58 15.67
C GLU A 660 5.13 -38.28 16.37
N GLY A 661 3.85 -37.93 16.17
CA GLY A 661 3.25 -36.70 16.68
C GLY A 661 3.50 -35.47 15.79
N ASN A 662 4.06 -35.64 14.59
CA ASN A 662 4.27 -34.53 13.67
C ASN A 662 2.94 -34.04 13.10
N VAL A 663 2.80 -32.73 12.95
CA VAL A 663 1.58 -32.06 12.49
C VAL A 663 1.66 -31.81 10.98
N HIS A 664 0.78 -32.44 10.22
CA HIS A 664 0.61 -32.18 8.78
C HIS A 664 -0.50 -31.15 8.60
N VAL A 665 -0.15 -29.93 8.20
CA VAL A 665 -1.07 -28.78 8.08
C VAL A 665 -1.41 -28.52 6.62
N VAL A 666 -2.69 -28.47 6.30
CA VAL A 666 -3.22 -28.08 5.00
C VAL A 666 -3.24 -26.55 4.90
N ASP A 667 -2.27 -26.01 4.17
CA ASP A 667 -2.05 -24.58 3.99
C ASP A 667 -2.74 -24.10 2.70
N THR A 668 -4.07 -23.92 2.80
CA THR A 668 -5.03 -23.84 1.70
C THR A 668 -4.64 -22.83 0.61
N TRP A 669 -4.37 -21.58 0.98
CA TRP A 669 -4.11 -20.51 0.01
C TRP A 669 -2.62 -20.29 -0.27
N ASN A 670 -1.76 -21.09 0.34
CA ASN A 670 -0.39 -21.31 -0.15
C ASN A 670 -0.26 -22.58 -1.00
N HIS A 671 -1.36 -23.31 -1.21
CA HIS A 671 -1.44 -24.47 -2.10
C HIS A 671 -0.40 -25.55 -1.76
N ARG A 672 -0.25 -25.86 -0.47
CA ARG A 672 0.76 -26.81 0.02
C ARG A 672 0.34 -27.52 1.30
N ILE A 673 1.06 -28.59 1.62
CA ILE A 673 1.04 -29.20 2.95
C ILE A 673 2.37 -28.91 3.64
N GLN A 674 2.31 -28.60 4.93
CA GLN A 674 3.50 -28.44 5.77
C GLN A 674 3.50 -29.48 6.87
N LYS A 675 4.57 -30.27 6.96
CA LYS A 675 4.84 -31.20 8.07
C LYS A 675 5.69 -30.48 9.11
N LEU A 676 5.19 -30.38 10.33
CA LEU A 676 5.83 -29.74 11.47
C LEU A 676 6.12 -30.74 12.58
N ALA A 677 7.20 -30.55 13.31
CA ALA A 677 7.42 -31.22 14.57
C ALA A 677 6.41 -30.72 15.63
N PRO A 678 6.20 -31.45 16.75
CA PRO A 678 5.28 -31.05 17.82
C PRO A 678 5.58 -29.68 18.46
N ASP A 679 6.80 -29.16 18.31
CA ASP A 679 7.26 -27.84 18.78
C ASP A 679 7.06 -26.72 17.72
N GLY A 680 6.49 -27.04 16.56
CA GLY A 680 6.23 -26.11 15.47
C GLY A 680 7.36 -25.98 14.45
N LYS A 681 8.50 -26.66 14.64
CA LYS A 681 9.60 -26.63 13.66
C LYS A 681 9.19 -27.30 12.34
N VAL A 682 9.48 -26.64 11.21
CA VAL A 682 9.21 -27.22 9.89
C VAL A 682 10.13 -28.39 9.60
N LEU A 683 9.54 -29.54 9.27
CA LEU A 683 10.25 -30.75 8.86
C LEU A 683 10.23 -30.93 7.35
N ALA A 684 9.08 -30.69 6.72
CA ALA A 684 8.93 -30.79 5.27
C ALA A 684 7.80 -29.90 4.75
N VAL A 685 7.91 -29.51 3.49
CA VAL A 685 6.84 -28.86 2.72
C VAL A 685 6.67 -29.64 1.43
N TYR A 686 5.45 -30.04 1.09
CA TYR A 686 5.21 -30.87 -0.09
C TYR A 686 3.94 -30.48 -0.85
N THR A 687 4.02 -30.68 -2.16
CA THR A 687 2.99 -30.42 -3.17
C THR A 687 3.07 -31.48 -4.27
N PRO A 688 1.98 -31.77 -5.00
CA PRO A 688 2.07 -32.62 -6.18
C PRO A 688 2.73 -31.84 -7.32
N ALA A 689 3.31 -32.54 -8.30
CA ALA A 689 3.98 -31.89 -9.44
C ALA A 689 3.08 -30.94 -10.24
N LYS A 690 1.76 -31.22 -10.29
CA LYS A 690 0.75 -30.36 -10.94
C LYS A 690 0.32 -29.16 -10.09
N GLY A 691 0.78 -29.08 -8.83
CA GLY A 691 0.33 -28.10 -7.84
C GLY A 691 -1.05 -28.44 -7.25
N PHE A 692 -1.30 -27.93 -6.05
CA PHE A 692 -2.65 -27.89 -5.48
C PHE A 692 -3.39 -26.62 -5.92
N PHE A 693 -4.72 -26.62 -5.82
CA PHE A 693 -5.54 -25.41 -5.89
C PHE A 693 -6.59 -25.43 -4.78
N GLY A 694 -6.25 -24.84 -3.64
CA GLY A 694 -7.11 -24.80 -2.45
C GLY A 694 -7.34 -26.19 -1.85
N PRO A 695 -6.29 -26.89 -1.35
CA PRO A 695 -6.47 -28.12 -0.60
C PRO A 695 -7.18 -27.83 0.73
N ARG A 696 -8.09 -28.70 1.19
CA ARG A 696 -8.98 -28.38 2.31
C ARG A 696 -8.99 -29.40 3.46
N GLY A 697 -8.73 -30.67 3.19
CA GLY A 697 -8.78 -31.75 4.16
C GLY A 697 -7.58 -32.67 4.04
N ILE A 698 -7.21 -33.32 5.15
CA ILE A 698 -6.14 -34.31 5.19
C ILE A 698 -6.52 -35.46 6.14
N ALA A 699 -6.21 -36.69 5.72
CA ALA A 699 -6.30 -37.88 6.56
C ALA A 699 -5.00 -38.69 6.44
N LEU A 700 -4.53 -39.21 7.57
CA LEU A 700 -3.28 -39.97 7.65
C LEU A 700 -3.57 -41.43 7.99
N THR A 701 -2.78 -42.32 7.38
CA THR A 701 -2.66 -43.74 7.73
C THR A 701 -1.24 -44.02 8.21
N GLN A 702 -0.89 -45.28 8.49
CA GLN A 702 0.47 -45.63 8.93
C GLN A 702 1.57 -45.23 7.94
N ASN A 703 1.27 -45.13 6.64
CA ASN A 703 2.26 -44.88 5.60
C ASN A 703 1.85 -43.86 4.53
N ARG A 704 0.60 -43.38 4.54
CA ARG A 704 0.07 -42.48 3.51
C ARG A 704 -0.66 -41.28 4.09
N ALA A 705 -0.57 -40.16 3.37
CA ALA A 705 -1.39 -38.96 3.56
C ALA A 705 -2.34 -38.78 2.36
N TYR A 706 -3.63 -38.66 2.64
CA TYR A 706 -4.68 -38.40 1.65
C TYR A 706 -5.17 -36.95 1.81
N VAL A 707 -5.07 -36.16 0.75
CA VAL A 707 -5.37 -34.72 0.77
C VAL A 707 -6.47 -34.41 -0.25
N THR A 708 -7.55 -33.76 0.18
CA THR A 708 -8.57 -33.24 -0.74
C THR A 708 -8.09 -31.93 -1.35
N ASP A 709 -7.99 -31.89 -2.67
CA ASP A 709 -7.63 -30.72 -3.45
C ASP A 709 -8.91 -30.10 -4.04
N GLY A 710 -9.55 -29.25 -3.24
CA GLY A 710 -10.91 -28.79 -3.46
C GLY A 710 -11.10 -28.11 -4.82
N GLY A 711 -10.19 -27.21 -5.18
CA GLY A 711 -10.30 -26.46 -6.43
C GLY A 711 -9.95 -27.28 -7.68
N ASN A 712 -9.19 -28.36 -7.55
CA ASN A 712 -8.92 -29.30 -8.65
C ASN A 712 -9.85 -30.52 -8.67
N ASN A 713 -10.81 -30.61 -7.74
CA ASN A 713 -11.81 -31.67 -7.68
C ASN A 713 -11.21 -33.09 -7.62
N GLN A 714 -10.17 -33.27 -6.81
CA GLN A 714 -9.42 -34.52 -6.73
C GLN A 714 -8.93 -34.80 -5.30
N VAL A 715 -8.48 -36.03 -5.06
CA VAL A 715 -7.73 -36.45 -3.88
C VAL A 715 -6.32 -36.81 -4.29
N VAL A 716 -5.33 -36.26 -3.58
CA VAL A 716 -3.91 -36.47 -3.83
C VAL A 716 -3.33 -37.30 -2.68
N VAL A 717 -2.57 -38.34 -3.03
CA VAL A 717 -1.99 -39.29 -2.08
C VAL A 717 -0.48 -39.11 -2.04
N PHE A 718 0.06 -38.99 -0.83
CA PHE A 718 1.50 -38.91 -0.55
C PHE A 718 1.92 -40.02 0.40
N ASP A 719 3.21 -40.33 0.47
CA ASP A 719 3.78 -40.98 1.65
C ASP A 719 3.92 -39.96 2.80
N LEU A 720 4.28 -40.42 4.00
CA LEU A 720 4.46 -39.55 5.17
C LEU A 720 5.72 -38.66 5.09
N ALA A 721 6.59 -38.86 4.11
CA ALA A 721 7.72 -37.99 3.80
C ALA A 721 7.35 -36.85 2.82
N GLY A 722 6.13 -36.89 2.27
CA GLY A 722 5.63 -35.89 1.32
C GLY A 722 5.92 -36.22 -0.15
N LYS A 723 6.33 -37.44 -0.47
CA LYS A 723 6.50 -37.89 -1.85
C LYS A 723 5.14 -38.24 -2.45
N TYR A 724 4.86 -37.71 -3.64
CA TYR A 724 3.66 -38.04 -4.40
C TYR A 724 3.58 -39.54 -4.72
N ILE A 725 2.40 -40.13 -4.50
CA ILE A 725 2.09 -41.54 -4.83
C ILE A 725 1.09 -41.60 -5.99
N ALA A 726 -0.08 -41.00 -5.80
CA ALA A 726 -1.19 -41.14 -6.74
C ALA A 726 -2.20 -39.98 -6.62
N THR A 727 -3.12 -39.92 -7.57
CA THR A 727 -4.27 -39.01 -7.55
C THR A 727 -5.49 -39.76 -8.06
N PHE A 728 -6.64 -39.53 -7.44
CA PHE A 728 -7.93 -40.03 -7.94
C PHE A 728 -9.02 -38.99 -7.75
N GLY A 729 -10.14 -39.18 -8.44
CA GLY A 729 -11.18 -38.16 -8.57
C GLY A 729 -10.91 -37.21 -9.74
N GLN A 730 -12.00 -36.67 -10.30
CA GLN A 730 -11.99 -35.68 -11.36
C GLN A 730 -13.27 -34.85 -11.27
N ALA A 731 -13.28 -33.66 -11.86
CA ALA A 731 -14.46 -32.81 -11.87
C ALA A 731 -15.69 -33.53 -12.47
N GLY A 732 -16.82 -33.46 -11.76
CA GLY A 732 -18.10 -33.95 -12.24
C GLY A 732 -19.00 -34.49 -11.13
N SER A 733 -20.12 -35.11 -11.51
CA SER A 733 -21.17 -35.57 -10.60
C SER A 733 -21.42 -37.09 -10.64
N ALA A 734 -20.79 -37.83 -11.56
CA ALA A 734 -20.88 -39.29 -11.60
C ALA A 734 -20.17 -39.93 -10.38
N ALA A 735 -20.43 -41.21 -10.12
CA ALA A 735 -19.69 -41.95 -9.09
C ALA A 735 -18.19 -41.94 -9.43
N GLY A 736 -17.36 -41.57 -8.45
CA GLY A 736 -15.91 -41.43 -8.64
C GLY A 736 -15.45 -40.06 -9.13
N GLN A 737 -16.38 -39.18 -9.53
CA GLN A 737 -16.13 -37.77 -9.78
C GLN A 737 -16.43 -36.94 -8.52
N LEU A 738 -15.77 -35.80 -8.38
CA LEU A 738 -15.87 -34.91 -7.23
C LEU A 738 -16.16 -33.48 -7.69
N MET A 739 -16.73 -32.68 -6.80
CA MET A 739 -16.93 -31.24 -6.93
C MET A 739 -16.63 -30.58 -5.58
N GLN A 740 -15.54 -29.82 -5.51
CA GLN A 740 -15.10 -29.09 -4.32
C GLN A 740 -15.02 -29.96 -3.06
N PRO A 741 -14.26 -31.08 -3.08
CA PRO A 741 -14.15 -31.97 -1.92
C PRO A 741 -13.52 -31.25 -0.71
N VAL A 742 -14.02 -31.55 0.50
CA VAL A 742 -13.58 -30.92 1.76
C VAL A 742 -13.08 -31.95 2.76
N GLY A 743 -13.96 -32.49 3.63
CA GLY A 743 -13.59 -33.46 4.66
C GLY A 743 -13.13 -34.78 4.08
N ILE A 744 -12.17 -35.42 4.74
CA ILE A 744 -11.65 -36.74 4.35
C ILE A 744 -11.34 -37.57 5.60
N ALA A 745 -11.63 -38.86 5.56
CA ALA A 745 -11.28 -39.83 6.60
C ALA A 745 -10.98 -41.20 5.98
N VAL A 746 -10.19 -42.03 6.66
CA VAL A 746 -9.90 -43.40 6.24
C VAL A 746 -10.41 -44.36 7.32
N ASP A 747 -11.22 -45.34 6.92
CA ASP A 747 -11.74 -46.34 7.85
C ASP A 747 -10.77 -47.53 8.05
N ARG A 748 -11.15 -48.47 8.92
CA ARG A 748 -10.29 -49.62 9.26
C ARG A 748 -10.15 -50.63 8.11
N GLN A 749 -11.07 -50.61 7.17
CA GLN A 749 -11.04 -51.44 5.95
C GLN A 749 -10.18 -50.79 4.86
N GLY A 750 -9.69 -49.57 5.09
CA GLY A 750 -8.86 -48.81 4.15
C GLY A 750 -9.67 -48.06 3.10
N LEU A 751 -10.99 -47.90 3.28
CA LEU A 751 -11.79 -47.04 2.40
C LEU A 751 -11.58 -45.58 2.76
N ILE A 752 -11.46 -44.75 1.72
CA ILE A 752 -11.29 -43.30 1.84
C ILE A 752 -12.64 -42.63 1.66
N TRP A 753 -13.16 -42.05 2.73
CA TRP A 753 -14.41 -41.31 2.76
C TRP A 753 -14.15 -39.83 2.48
N VAL A 754 -14.84 -39.26 1.50
CA VAL A 754 -14.66 -37.88 1.02
C VAL A 754 -15.99 -37.15 1.02
N VAL A 755 -16.04 -35.99 1.69
CA VAL A 755 -17.16 -35.06 1.61
C VAL A 755 -17.07 -34.33 0.28
N ASP A 756 -17.98 -34.66 -0.63
CA ASP A 756 -18.10 -34.11 -1.97
C ASP A 756 -19.08 -32.93 -1.94
N SER A 757 -18.63 -31.82 -1.34
CA SER A 757 -19.49 -30.72 -0.89
C SER A 757 -20.28 -30.03 -2.01
N GLY A 758 -19.69 -29.91 -3.20
CA GLY A 758 -20.38 -29.34 -4.37
C GLY A 758 -21.45 -30.26 -4.94
N ASN A 759 -21.33 -31.58 -4.74
CA ASN A 759 -22.36 -32.56 -5.14
C ASN A 759 -23.30 -32.96 -3.98
N ASN A 760 -23.24 -32.26 -2.83
CA ASN A 760 -24.12 -32.49 -1.68
C ASN A 760 -24.12 -33.93 -1.14
N ARG A 761 -22.97 -34.62 -1.21
CA ARG A 761 -22.89 -36.07 -0.91
C ARG A 761 -21.58 -36.46 -0.22
N LEU A 762 -21.57 -37.67 0.30
CA LEU A 762 -20.41 -38.39 0.82
C LEU A 762 -20.07 -39.55 -0.14
N GLN A 763 -18.79 -39.74 -0.46
CA GLN A 763 -18.34 -40.86 -1.28
C GLN A 763 -17.23 -41.66 -0.58
N ALA A 764 -17.29 -42.99 -0.68
CA ALA A 764 -16.21 -43.88 -0.24
C ALA A 764 -15.44 -44.40 -1.47
N PHE A 765 -14.11 -44.39 -1.38
CA PHE A 765 -13.21 -44.83 -2.43
C PHE A 765 -12.34 -45.99 -1.95
N ALA A 766 -12.00 -46.91 -2.85
CA ALA A 766 -10.95 -47.89 -2.60
C ALA A 766 -9.56 -47.22 -2.60
N ALA A 767 -8.57 -47.85 -1.95
CA ALA A 767 -7.21 -47.31 -1.82
C ALA A 767 -6.48 -47.07 -3.16
N GLU A 768 -6.86 -47.81 -4.21
CA GLU A 768 -6.34 -47.70 -5.58
C GLU A 768 -7.12 -46.66 -6.43
N GLY A 769 -8.19 -46.07 -5.88
CA GLY A 769 -9.15 -45.23 -6.60
C GLY A 769 -10.43 -45.99 -7.02
N GLY A 770 -11.44 -45.25 -7.45
CA GLY A 770 -12.77 -45.77 -7.79
C GLY A 770 -13.77 -45.66 -6.63
N SER A 771 -14.94 -45.07 -6.91
CA SER A 771 -16.01 -44.92 -5.91
C SER A 771 -16.67 -46.28 -5.67
N VAL A 772 -16.67 -46.69 -4.40
CA VAL A 772 -17.27 -47.93 -3.91
C VAL A 772 -18.67 -47.65 -3.37
N ARG A 773 -18.92 -46.42 -2.88
CA ARG A 773 -20.18 -46.05 -2.27
C ARG A 773 -20.45 -44.56 -2.38
N THR A 774 -21.71 -44.19 -2.58
CA THR A 774 -22.17 -42.79 -2.62
C THR A 774 -23.42 -42.63 -1.78
N LEU A 775 -23.45 -41.63 -0.91
CA LEU A 775 -24.54 -41.34 0.03
C LEU A 775 -24.90 -39.85 -0.02
N PRO A 776 -26.16 -39.47 -0.24
CA PRO A 776 -26.56 -38.06 -0.15
C PRO A 776 -26.44 -37.57 1.31
N VAL A 777 -26.04 -36.31 1.49
CA VAL A 777 -26.08 -35.67 2.82
C VAL A 777 -27.45 -35.01 3.00
N PRO A 778 -28.24 -35.40 4.03
CA PRO A 778 -29.57 -34.84 4.23
C PRO A 778 -29.56 -33.32 4.38
N ASN A 779 -30.51 -32.64 3.74
CA ASN A 779 -30.70 -31.17 3.74
C ASN A 779 -29.61 -30.34 3.06
N TRP A 780 -28.59 -30.94 2.45
CA TRP A 780 -27.63 -30.20 1.63
C TRP A 780 -28.23 -29.95 0.23
N GLN A 781 -28.36 -28.67 -0.12
CA GLN A 781 -28.89 -28.22 -1.42
C GLN A 781 -28.07 -27.04 -1.98
N GLY A 782 -28.25 -26.76 -3.28
CA GLY A 782 -27.59 -25.66 -4.00
C GLY A 782 -26.07 -25.85 -4.18
N ASP A 783 -25.42 -24.82 -4.71
CA ASP A 783 -24.04 -24.91 -5.22
C ASP A 783 -22.98 -24.31 -4.28
N GLN A 784 -23.39 -23.84 -3.09
CA GLN A 784 -22.46 -23.29 -2.10
C GLN A 784 -21.58 -24.39 -1.49
N ILE A 785 -20.32 -24.07 -1.16
CA ILE A 785 -19.42 -25.02 -0.48
C ILE A 785 -19.88 -25.25 0.96
N LYS A 786 -20.28 -26.48 1.27
CA LYS A 786 -20.54 -26.93 2.65
C LYS A 786 -19.24 -27.48 3.25
N GLU A 787 -18.63 -26.75 4.17
CA GLU A 787 -17.35 -27.14 4.78
C GLU A 787 -17.53 -28.20 5.88
N GLY A 788 -18.06 -29.38 5.53
CA GLY A 788 -18.16 -30.53 6.44
C GLY A 788 -16.83 -31.29 6.55
N TYR A 789 -16.48 -31.68 7.77
CA TYR A 789 -15.28 -32.46 8.11
C TYR A 789 -15.66 -33.84 8.64
N LEU A 790 -14.78 -34.81 8.45
CA LEU A 790 -15.00 -36.21 8.82
C LEU A 790 -14.01 -36.67 9.89
N VAL A 791 -14.45 -37.60 10.74
CA VAL A 791 -13.57 -38.38 11.61
C VAL A 791 -14.11 -39.79 11.80
N MET A 792 -13.21 -40.73 12.06
CA MET A 792 -13.54 -42.06 12.57
C MET A 792 -13.51 -42.05 14.10
N ALA A 793 -14.64 -42.32 14.74
CA ALA A 793 -14.75 -42.55 16.17
C ALA A 793 -14.94 -44.05 16.44
N GLY A 794 -13.84 -44.78 16.59
CA GLY A 794 -13.88 -46.24 16.60
C GLY A 794 -14.23 -46.79 15.21
N ASP A 795 -15.38 -47.47 15.10
CA ASP A 795 -15.92 -47.99 13.83
C ASP A 795 -17.00 -47.07 13.21
N ARG A 796 -17.27 -45.91 13.84
CA ARG A 796 -18.30 -44.97 13.39
C ARG A 796 -17.68 -43.83 12.59
N LEU A 797 -18.16 -43.62 11.36
CA LEU A 797 -17.85 -42.44 10.57
C LEU A 797 -18.79 -41.30 10.97
N ILE A 798 -18.23 -40.13 11.29
CA ILE A 798 -18.98 -38.97 11.75
C ILE A 798 -18.64 -37.76 10.88
N LEU A 799 -19.66 -37.00 10.50
CA LEU A 799 -19.61 -35.82 9.65
C LEU A 799 -20.15 -34.60 10.41
N THR A 800 -19.45 -33.47 10.32
CA THR A 800 -20.00 -32.17 10.73
C THR A 800 -20.89 -31.58 9.63
N ASP A 801 -22.08 -31.13 10.00
CA ASP A 801 -23.03 -30.44 9.12
C ASP A 801 -23.12 -28.97 9.54
N PRO A 802 -22.30 -28.07 8.96
CA PRO A 802 -22.32 -26.65 9.27
C PRO A 802 -23.58 -25.93 8.79
N VAL A 803 -24.36 -26.54 7.87
CA VAL A 803 -25.57 -25.92 7.30
C VAL A 803 -26.75 -26.10 8.24
N SER A 804 -26.92 -27.30 8.78
CA SER A 804 -28.00 -27.62 9.71
C SER A 804 -27.56 -27.61 11.19
N GLU A 805 -26.34 -27.11 11.46
CA GLU A 805 -25.74 -27.01 12.80
C GLU A 805 -25.81 -28.30 13.63
N ARG A 806 -25.42 -29.44 13.04
CA ARG A 806 -25.54 -30.77 13.66
C ARG A 806 -24.38 -31.70 13.33
N LEU A 807 -24.38 -32.88 13.94
CA LEU A 807 -23.51 -34.00 13.58
C LEU A 807 -24.33 -35.09 12.89
N LEU A 808 -23.73 -35.74 11.91
CA LEU A 808 -24.28 -36.91 11.23
C LEU A 808 -23.35 -38.11 11.46
N GLN A 809 -23.92 -39.30 11.58
CA GLN A 809 -23.19 -40.56 11.70
C GLN A 809 -23.61 -41.52 10.61
N LEU A 810 -22.69 -42.35 10.14
CA LEU A 810 -23.03 -43.47 9.27
C LEU A 810 -23.54 -44.65 10.11
N ARG A 811 -24.78 -45.09 9.85
CA ARG A 811 -25.34 -46.35 10.38
C ARG A 811 -25.88 -47.19 9.24
N GLY A 812 -25.35 -48.41 9.10
CA GLY A 812 -25.68 -49.31 8.00
C GLY A 812 -25.51 -48.62 6.64
N GLU A 813 -26.63 -48.43 5.94
CA GLU A 813 -26.65 -47.84 4.61
C GLU A 813 -26.87 -46.31 4.56
N GLN A 814 -27.14 -45.63 5.68
CA GLN A 814 -27.59 -44.22 5.68
C GLN A 814 -26.86 -43.31 6.68
N LEU A 815 -26.96 -41.99 6.44
CA LEU A 815 -26.51 -40.95 7.37
C LEU A 815 -27.66 -40.54 8.30
N GLU A 816 -27.47 -40.75 9.59
CA GLU A 816 -28.43 -40.41 10.65
C GLU A 816 -27.91 -39.26 11.51
N VAL A 817 -28.82 -38.49 12.13
CA VAL A 817 -28.44 -37.43 13.07
C VAL A 817 -27.84 -38.04 14.33
N LEU A 818 -26.69 -37.52 14.76
CA LEU A 818 -26.08 -37.84 16.04
C LEU A 818 -26.45 -36.75 17.04
N GLU A 819 -27.23 -37.12 18.06
CA GLU A 819 -27.62 -36.23 19.15
C GLU A 819 -26.39 -35.76 19.93
N ALA A 820 -26.09 -34.46 19.84
CA ALA A 820 -24.91 -33.86 20.49
C ALA A 820 -25.17 -33.47 21.96
N GLY A 821 -26.43 -33.53 22.42
CA GLY A 821 -26.85 -33.08 23.76
C GLY A 821 -26.73 -31.56 23.97
N THR A 822 -26.18 -30.83 23.00
CA THR A 822 -26.06 -29.36 22.97
C THR A 822 -26.26 -28.82 21.56
N GLN A 823 -26.71 -27.57 21.47
CA GLN A 823 -26.84 -26.89 20.19
C GLN A 823 -25.46 -26.46 19.68
N LEU A 824 -25.07 -27.02 18.54
CA LEU A 824 -23.86 -26.60 17.84
C LEU A 824 -24.11 -25.31 17.07
N VAL A 825 -23.07 -24.50 16.85
CA VAL A 825 -23.13 -23.23 16.12
C VAL A 825 -21.94 -23.16 15.15
N GLY A 826 -22.24 -23.36 13.87
CA GLY A 826 -21.23 -23.53 12.82
C GLY A 826 -20.18 -24.62 13.12
N PRO A 827 -20.57 -25.88 13.38
CA PRO A 827 -19.62 -26.97 13.58
C PRO A 827 -18.73 -27.15 12.35
N SER A 828 -17.41 -27.28 12.55
CA SER A 828 -16.43 -27.32 11.47
C SER A 828 -15.51 -28.53 11.61
N GLY A 829 -14.27 -28.39 12.03
CA GLY A 829 -13.38 -29.52 12.27
C GLY A 829 -13.86 -30.41 13.40
N ILE A 830 -13.50 -31.68 13.30
CA ILE A 830 -13.88 -32.70 14.28
C ILE A 830 -12.73 -33.66 14.53
N ALA A 831 -12.46 -33.94 15.80
CA ALA A 831 -11.55 -34.97 16.27
C ALA A 831 -12.31 -35.90 17.22
N ALA A 832 -11.82 -37.13 17.38
CA ALA A 832 -12.51 -38.14 18.17
C ALA A 832 -11.56 -38.88 19.10
N ASP A 833 -12.14 -39.45 20.14
CA ASP A 833 -11.60 -40.57 20.88
C ASP A 833 -12.61 -41.71 20.96
N LYS A 834 -12.30 -42.76 21.73
CA LYS A 834 -13.17 -43.94 21.79
C LYS A 834 -14.62 -43.63 22.24
N THR A 835 -14.84 -42.52 22.93
CA THR A 835 -16.11 -42.21 23.63
C THR A 835 -16.59 -40.76 23.46
N THR A 836 -15.72 -39.88 22.96
CA THR A 836 -15.89 -38.43 22.98
C THR A 836 -15.51 -37.84 21.62
N LEU A 837 -16.29 -36.86 21.15
CA LEU A 837 -15.96 -36.02 20.00
C LEU A 837 -15.58 -34.63 20.47
N TYR A 838 -14.68 -34.02 19.73
CA TYR A 838 -14.20 -32.66 19.91
C TYR A 838 -14.48 -31.89 18.63
N VAL A 839 -15.35 -30.91 18.71
CA VAL A 839 -15.81 -30.15 17.53
C VAL A 839 -15.39 -28.71 17.68
N THR A 840 -14.74 -28.15 16.66
CA THR A 840 -14.49 -26.71 16.56
C THR A 840 -15.72 -26.02 16.01
N GLU A 841 -16.16 -24.97 16.69
CA GLU A 841 -17.30 -24.17 16.28
C GLU A 841 -16.80 -22.86 15.69
N ARG A 842 -16.84 -22.75 14.35
CA ARG A 842 -16.25 -21.62 13.63
C ARG A 842 -16.94 -20.30 13.97
N SER A 843 -18.24 -20.37 14.26
CA SER A 843 -19.09 -19.22 14.59
C SER A 843 -19.10 -18.88 16.08
N ARG A 844 -18.85 -19.87 16.96
CA ARG A 844 -18.75 -19.66 18.42
C ARG A 844 -17.31 -19.41 18.90
N HIS A 845 -16.31 -19.62 18.05
CA HIS A 845 -14.88 -19.48 18.38
C HIS A 845 -14.48 -20.33 19.59
N ALA A 846 -14.94 -21.59 19.61
CA ALA A 846 -14.80 -22.49 20.74
C ALA A 846 -14.55 -23.94 20.30
N VAL A 847 -14.12 -24.78 21.25
CA VAL A 847 -14.10 -26.23 21.10
C VAL A 847 -15.11 -26.84 22.07
N VAL A 848 -16.02 -27.64 21.53
CA VAL A 848 -17.05 -28.33 22.31
C VAL A 848 -16.78 -29.81 22.39
N ARG A 849 -17.08 -30.38 23.56
CA ARG A 849 -17.01 -31.80 23.85
C ARG A 849 -18.40 -32.39 23.67
N VAL A 850 -18.53 -33.37 22.79
CA VAL A 850 -19.77 -34.10 22.57
C VAL A 850 -19.57 -35.54 23.01
N ALA A 851 -20.35 -36.00 23.99
CA ALA A 851 -20.33 -37.38 24.42
C ALA A 851 -21.04 -38.25 23.37
N VAL A 852 -20.41 -39.34 22.96
CA VAL A 852 -21.04 -40.30 22.04
C VAL A 852 -21.89 -41.25 22.89
N SER A 853 -23.16 -40.92 23.14
CA SER A 853 -24.08 -41.79 23.87
C SER A 853 -24.60 -42.94 22.98
N GLY A 854 -24.48 -44.17 23.50
CA GLY A 854 -25.02 -45.41 22.94
C GLY A 854 -24.28 -46.62 23.54
N PRO A 855 -24.96 -47.70 23.96
CA PRO A 855 -24.26 -48.87 24.49
C PRO A 855 -23.41 -49.50 23.38
N PRO A 856 -22.29 -50.18 23.72
CA PRO A 856 -21.55 -50.97 22.74
C PRO A 856 -22.48 -52.03 22.16
N ASP A 857 -22.46 -52.19 20.85
CA ASP A 857 -23.07 -53.35 20.19
C ASP A 857 -22.54 -54.61 20.89
N ARG A 858 -23.40 -55.25 21.68
CA ARG A 858 -23.21 -56.66 22.04
C ARG A 858 -23.54 -57.45 20.77
N LYS A 859 -22.58 -58.33 20.43
CA LYS A 859 -22.65 -59.35 19.38
C LYS A 859 -24.04 -59.94 19.13
#